data_AF-A0A7C4EYH6-F1
#
_entry.id   AF-A0A7C4EYH6-F1
#
_cell.length_a   1.000
_cell.length_b   1.000
_cell.length_c   1.000
_cell.angle_alpha   90.00
_cell.angle_beta   90.00
_cell.angle_gamma   90.00
#
_symmetry.space_group_name_H-M   'P 1'
#
loop_
_entity.id
_entity.type
_entity.pdbx_description
1 polymer ?
#
loop_
_entity_poly.entity_id
_entity_poly.type
_entity_poly.pdbx_seq_one_letter_code
_entity_poly.pdbx_strand_id
1 'polypeptide(L)'
;ERLKEITGRDFQRIGLSATVGTPEKVGKLLAGSRGAVKIIRVSASKEYRYWIEWPQPDEEDFDLSAILYTSPEAAARIRTIKDLCDASTSTLIFVNSRQIAEMLALRLSFLDPKIGIHHGSLSKEERVNIEDSFKKGLTKAIVCTSTLELGIDIGTADLVIQYLSPRQVGPFIQRVGRSGHRLGLTSEGVILTAFVDDALESIAVVNRARSEKVEPTRIHEGALDVLAHQLVGLSLDHGSISISKAVEILSRAYPFRRLGEEELRRVAGFLSKLSLIRLEGDSITHTRKARKYYFSNLSMIPDERRYPVVDLTSNRTIGIVGEEFVMLRARIGLHFICRGMVWNIEQISDEGVYVTPVEDPRAALPGWDGEILPIPYELAREVGRLRRKISEKLRRGENEQAVSWLCREFQIDSNAARKIVGEIGEHMEMGAPVPSDNLILVEGFDRYLIVNCCLGELANRTLGYVIDQRLSRDGLIRNWWADGYRILIELPVEVSESNLKHLVEKVLPRGPEEVERDFHARIRERFPFGYYMKFIAERFGAIERGLSLGEEKLLDLYSRFKQTPIYDETIREVLQEKADVETVKKVVSAIRSGKIRVETRISSEKPTPISYHILNKYAEIPEMIAPEQVQADTVERMRNAIMHTNVEFICMECGRKQEPIPIRDLPQKPSCSCGSTLLAVLPGYRGYLVGIVNKRLNGEKLSEDESRLLADLRRTADVIHSYGRRGVIALSVYGIGPQTALRILSKMHYSEDELLRDLLEAKLQYIRTKPYWKT
;
A
#
# COMPACT_ATOMS: atom_id res chain seq x y z
N GLU A 1 -14.47 35.00 9.01
CA GLU A 1 -14.45 36.39 8.47
C GLU A 1 -15.81 36.88 7.97
N ARG A 2 -16.43 36.29 6.94
CA ARG A 2 -17.78 36.73 6.47
C ARG A 2 -18.85 36.80 7.57
N LEU A 3 -18.90 35.79 8.45
CA LEU A 3 -19.79 35.81 9.61
C LEU A 3 -19.54 37.01 10.56
N LYS A 4 -18.28 37.46 10.68
CA LYS A 4 -17.92 38.65 11.47
C LYS A 4 -18.45 39.92 10.82
N GLU A 5 -18.45 40.01 9.48
CA GLU A 5 -19.06 41.14 8.77
C GLU A 5 -20.59 41.17 8.96
N ILE A 6 -21.26 40.01 8.81
CA ILE A 6 -22.71 39.91 8.98
C ILE A 6 -23.15 40.27 10.41
N THR A 7 -22.39 39.82 11.41
CA THR A 7 -22.74 40.06 12.82
C THR A 7 -22.30 41.44 13.33
N GLY A 8 -21.45 42.16 12.59
CA GLY A 8 -20.90 43.45 12.99
C GLY A 8 -20.02 43.42 14.25
N ARG A 9 -19.70 42.24 14.80
CA ARG A 9 -18.92 42.07 16.03
C ARG A 9 -17.97 40.89 15.92
N ASP A 10 -16.85 40.97 16.65
CA ASP A 10 -16.01 39.79 16.82
C ASP A 10 -16.65 38.80 17.80
N PHE A 11 -16.31 37.52 17.65
CA PHE A 11 -16.83 36.45 18.50
C PHE A 11 -15.72 35.48 18.89
N GLN A 12 -15.87 34.87 20.06
CA GLN A 12 -14.92 33.89 20.54
C GLN A 12 -14.93 32.64 19.64
N ARG A 13 -13.74 32.20 19.24
CA ARG A 13 -13.54 30.96 18.47
C ARG A 13 -12.85 29.94 19.36
N ILE A 14 -13.42 28.75 19.46
CA ILE A 14 -12.87 27.64 20.24
C ILE A 14 -12.60 26.51 19.27
N GLY A 15 -11.34 26.07 19.22
CA GLY A 15 -10.91 24.91 18.44
C GLY A 15 -10.48 23.79 19.36
N LEU A 16 -10.93 22.57 19.06
CA LEU A 16 -10.57 21.37 19.82
C LEU A 16 -9.85 20.41 18.89
N SER A 17 -8.72 19.87 19.34
CA SER A 17 -8.00 18.81 18.62
C SER A 17 -7.25 17.94 19.63
N ALA A 18 -7.23 16.64 19.37
CA ALA A 18 -6.49 15.67 20.18
C ALA A 18 -4.99 15.67 19.83
N THR A 19 -4.64 15.80 18.54
CA THR A 19 -3.26 15.75 18.07
C THR A 19 -3.03 16.84 17.03
N VAL A 20 -2.05 17.71 17.29
CA VAL A 20 -1.65 18.78 16.35
C VAL A 20 -0.14 18.93 16.39
N GLY A 21 0.53 18.64 15.28
CA GLY A 21 2.00 18.79 15.18
C GLY A 21 2.49 20.23 15.12
N THR A 22 1.65 21.18 14.67
CA THR A 22 1.98 22.62 14.63
C THR A 22 0.87 23.50 15.24
N PRO A 23 0.67 23.46 16.58
CA PRO A 23 -0.43 24.17 17.25
C PRO A 23 -0.45 25.67 16.99
N GLU A 24 0.71 26.28 16.81
CA GLU A 24 0.85 27.71 16.53
C GLU A 24 0.34 28.07 15.13
N LYS A 25 0.53 27.18 14.13
CA LYS A 25 -0.01 27.37 12.79
C LYS A 25 -1.52 27.14 12.76
N VAL A 26 -2.00 26.09 13.40
CA VAL A 26 -3.44 25.78 13.49
C VAL A 26 -4.18 26.86 14.28
N GLY A 27 -3.58 27.37 15.36
CA GLY A 27 -4.13 28.49 16.12
C GLY A 27 -4.30 29.74 15.27
N LYS A 28 -3.35 30.06 14.39
CA LYS A 28 -3.49 31.16 13.42
C LYS A 28 -4.58 30.88 12.38
N LEU A 29 -4.75 29.64 11.94
CA LEU A 29 -5.86 29.26 11.06
C LEU A 29 -7.22 29.53 11.72
N LEU A 30 -7.36 29.22 13.01
CA LEU A 30 -8.58 29.47 13.80
C LEU A 30 -8.83 30.96 14.03
N ALA A 31 -7.82 31.69 14.51
CA ALA A 31 -7.96 33.09 14.93
C ALA A 31 -7.90 34.09 13.76
N GLY A 32 -7.39 33.68 12.60
CA GLY A 32 -7.12 34.56 11.47
C GLY A 32 -5.74 35.24 11.57
N SER A 33 -5.45 36.14 10.62
CA SER A 33 -4.14 36.76 10.46
C SER A 33 -3.78 37.78 11.55
N ARG A 34 -4.79 38.38 12.18
CA ARG A 34 -4.64 39.42 13.22
C ARG A 34 -5.20 39.01 14.59
N GLY A 35 -5.79 37.82 14.70
CA GLY A 35 -6.39 37.33 15.93
C GLY A 35 -5.34 36.74 16.88
N ALA A 36 -5.46 37.05 18.17
CA ALA A 36 -4.72 36.37 19.21
C ALA A 36 -5.38 35.01 19.53
N VAL A 37 -4.57 33.98 19.74
CA VAL A 37 -5.05 32.65 20.15
C VAL A 37 -4.28 32.21 21.38
N LYS A 38 -5.01 31.84 22.44
CA LYS A 38 -4.41 31.19 23.61
C LYS A 38 -4.39 29.69 23.36
N ILE A 39 -3.20 29.14 23.17
CA ILE A 39 -3.02 27.69 23.02
C ILE A 39 -3.00 27.09 24.42
N ILE A 40 -4.01 26.27 24.72
CA ILE A 40 -4.10 25.52 25.97
C ILE A 40 -3.72 24.08 25.64
N ARG A 41 -2.54 23.65 26.09
CA ARG A 41 -2.15 22.24 26.05
C ARG A 41 -2.40 21.65 27.43
N VAL A 42 -3.30 20.68 27.49
CA VAL A 42 -3.53 19.91 28.71
C VAL A 42 -2.73 18.63 28.56
N SER A 43 -1.68 18.47 29.37
CA SER A 43 -0.99 17.20 29.55
C SER A 43 -1.93 16.28 30.34
N ALA A 44 -2.95 15.73 29.69
CA ALA A 44 -3.73 14.68 30.31
C ALA A 44 -2.77 13.49 30.48
N SER A 45 -2.57 13.04 31.72
CA SER A 45 -1.78 11.85 32.08
C SER A 45 -2.50 10.58 31.62
N LYS A 46 -2.84 10.50 30.33
CA LYS A 46 -3.39 9.29 29.74
C LYS A 46 -2.23 8.37 29.44
N GLU A 47 -2.15 7.25 30.16
CA GLU A 47 -1.13 6.26 29.90
C GLU A 47 -1.45 5.54 28.59
N TYR A 48 -0.44 5.41 27.73
CA TYR A 48 -0.51 4.66 26.50
C TYR A 48 0.40 3.44 26.60
N ARG A 49 -0.12 2.26 26.25
CA ARG A 49 0.67 1.05 26.07
C ARG A 49 0.68 0.67 24.60
N TYR A 50 1.87 0.65 24.01
CA TYR A 50 2.10 0.24 22.64
C TYR A 50 3.04 -0.96 22.60
N TRP A 51 2.70 -1.96 21.80
CA TRP A 51 3.59 -3.06 21.44
C TRP A 51 3.41 -3.44 19.96
N ILE A 52 4.38 -4.18 19.43
CA ILE A 52 4.44 -4.54 18.02
C ILE A 52 4.63 -6.06 17.93
N GLU A 53 3.82 -6.69 17.09
CA GLU A 53 3.91 -8.13 16.83
C GLU A 53 4.09 -8.41 15.34
N TRP A 54 4.91 -9.40 15.00
CA TRP A 54 5.00 -10.02 13.69
C TRP A 54 4.73 -11.53 13.83
N PRO A 55 3.45 -11.93 13.80
CA PRO A 55 3.05 -13.33 13.90
C PRO A 55 3.74 -14.18 12.83
N GLN A 56 4.37 -15.27 13.27
CA GLN A 56 4.94 -16.27 12.38
C GLN A 56 3.94 -17.43 12.25
N PRO A 57 3.79 -18.02 11.06
CA PRO A 57 2.92 -19.17 10.89
C PRO A 57 3.42 -20.37 11.68
N ASP A 58 2.53 -21.00 12.42
CA ASP A 58 2.71 -22.34 12.99
C ASP A 58 1.89 -23.38 12.20
N GLU A 59 1.87 -24.63 12.68
CA GLU A 59 1.18 -25.74 12.00
C GLU A 59 -0.30 -25.45 11.72
N GLU A 60 -1.01 -24.86 12.69
CA GLU A 60 -2.43 -24.56 12.56
C GLU A 60 -2.68 -23.52 11.46
N ASP A 61 -1.72 -22.61 11.25
CA ASP A 61 -1.82 -21.56 10.24
C ASP A 61 -1.70 -22.08 8.80
N PHE A 62 -0.98 -23.19 8.58
CA PHE A 62 -0.91 -23.81 7.25
C PHE A 62 -2.27 -24.39 6.85
N ASP A 63 -2.93 -25.11 7.77
CA ASP A 63 -4.27 -25.65 7.54
C ASP A 63 -5.29 -24.52 7.40
N LEU A 64 -5.20 -23.52 8.28
CA LEU A 64 -6.06 -22.34 8.24
C LEU A 64 -5.90 -21.55 6.94
N SER A 65 -4.69 -21.48 6.37
CA SER A 65 -4.43 -20.78 5.12
C SER A 65 -5.22 -21.35 3.94
N ALA A 66 -5.44 -22.67 3.92
CA ALA A 66 -6.25 -23.35 2.91
C ALA A 66 -7.74 -23.01 3.06
N ILE A 67 -8.24 -22.93 4.31
CA ILE A 67 -9.63 -22.55 4.61
C ILE A 67 -9.89 -21.09 4.26
N LEU A 68 -8.94 -20.21 4.59
CA LEU A 68 -9.04 -18.76 4.38
C LEU A 68 -8.64 -18.30 2.99
N TYR A 69 -8.19 -19.22 2.12
CA TYR A 69 -7.65 -18.95 0.79
C TYR A 69 -6.59 -17.84 0.82
N THR A 70 -5.60 -17.98 1.70
CA THR A 70 -4.56 -16.97 1.93
C THR A 70 -3.20 -17.59 2.18
N SER A 71 -2.16 -16.79 2.42
CA SER A 71 -0.83 -17.32 2.77
C SER A 71 -0.79 -17.71 4.25
N PRO A 72 0.04 -18.69 4.66
CA PRO A 72 0.22 -19.03 6.08
C PRO A 72 0.55 -17.82 6.95
N GLU A 73 1.37 -16.88 6.48
CA GLU A 73 1.70 -15.66 7.25
C GLU A 73 0.48 -14.76 7.42
N ALA A 74 -0.39 -14.67 6.41
CA ALA A 74 -1.63 -13.93 6.51
C ALA A 74 -2.61 -14.64 7.46
N ALA A 75 -2.68 -15.97 7.42
CA ALA A 75 -3.45 -16.77 8.35
C ALA A 75 -2.98 -16.57 9.80
N ALA A 76 -1.67 -16.59 10.06
CA ALA A 76 -1.07 -16.32 11.36
C ALA A 76 -1.47 -14.95 11.91
N ARG A 77 -1.44 -13.91 11.08
CA ARG A 77 -1.92 -12.57 11.47
C ARG A 77 -3.41 -12.56 11.75
N ILE A 78 -4.22 -13.22 10.93
CA ILE A 78 -5.68 -13.30 11.11
C ILE A 78 -6.04 -14.04 12.41
N ARG A 79 -5.36 -15.17 12.69
CA ARG A 79 -5.48 -15.90 13.95
C ARG A 79 -5.07 -15.05 15.14
N THR A 80 -3.92 -14.37 15.06
CA THR A 80 -3.48 -13.44 16.12
C THR A 80 -4.51 -12.32 16.38
N ILE A 81 -5.12 -11.75 15.32
CA ILE A 81 -6.21 -10.77 15.47
C ILE A 81 -7.37 -11.40 16.23
N LYS A 82 -7.75 -12.63 15.89
CA LYS A 82 -8.82 -13.34 16.57
C LYS A 82 -8.47 -13.58 18.04
N ASP A 83 -7.26 -14.02 18.36
CA ASP A 83 -6.81 -14.30 19.72
C ASP A 83 -6.81 -13.03 20.59
N LEU A 84 -6.32 -11.92 20.02
CA LEU A 84 -6.34 -10.59 20.67
C LEU A 84 -7.77 -10.07 20.87
N CYS A 85 -8.64 -10.24 19.87
CA CYS A 85 -10.07 -9.99 20.04
C CYS A 85 -10.62 -10.86 21.18
N ASP A 86 -10.23 -12.13 21.24
CA ASP A 86 -10.75 -13.10 22.20
C ASP A 86 -10.35 -12.79 23.65
N ALA A 87 -9.14 -12.28 23.84
CA ALA A 87 -8.63 -11.79 25.11
C ALA A 87 -9.22 -10.43 25.55
N SER A 88 -9.93 -9.72 24.66
CA SER A 88 -10.47 -8.38 24.89
C SER A 88 -12.00 -8.38 24.95
N THR A 89 -12.57 -7.36 25.59
CA THR A 89 -14.03 -7.18 25.64
C THR A 89 -14.57 -6.62 24.33
N SER A 90 -13.85 -5.65 23.75
CA SER A 90 -14.29 -4.88 22.59
C SER A 90 -13.09 -4.30 21.83
N THR A 91 -12.92 -4.70 20.56
CA THR A 91 -11.71 -4.37 19.79
C THR A 91 -12.02 -3.53 18.55
N LEU A 92 -11.18 -2.54 18.26
CA LEU A 92 -11.18 -1.84 16.97
C LEU A 92 -9.96 -2.26 16.15
N ILE A 93 -10.18 -2.77 14.95
CA ILE A 93 -9.12 -3.24 14.04
C ILE A 93 -8.98 -2.24 12.90
N PHE A 94 -8.02 -1.32 13.00
CA PHE A 94 -7.76 -0.33 11.98
C PHE A 94 -6.90 -0.88 10.84
N VAL A 95 -7.29 -0.54 9.63
CA VAL A 95 -6.57 -0.87 8.39
C VAL A 95 -6.36 0.38 7.54
N ASN A 96 -5.38 0.35 6.65
CA ASN A 96 -5.00 1.52 5.83
C ASN A 96 -5.84 1.70 4.55
N SER A 97 -6.65 0.73 4.17
CA SER A 97 -7.51 0.85 2.98
C SER A 97 -8.81 0.05 3.13
N ARG A 98 -9.84 0.47 2.38
CA ARG A 98 -11.15 -0.18 2.36
C ARG A 98 -11.08 -1.62 1.85
N GLN A 99 -10.23 -1.87 0.85
CA GLN A 99 -10.02 -3.21 0.29
C GLN A 99 -9.42 -4.16 1.33
N ILE A 100 -8.46 -3.68 2.14
CA ILE A 100 -7.91 -4.46 3.26
C ILE A 100 -9.01 -4.68 4.31
N ALA A 101 -9.88 -3.70 4.57
CA ALA A 101 -10.98 -3.84 5.52
C ALA A 101 -11.93 -4.96 5.11
N GLU A 102 -12.40 -4.94 3.86
CA GLU A 102 -13.29 -5.97 3.31
C GLU A 102 -12.63 -7.34 3.30
N MET A 103 -11.38 -7.43 2.83
CA MET A 103 -10.61 -8.67 2.80
C MET A 103 -10.45 -9.26 4.20
N LEU A 104 -10.02 -8.43 5.17
CA LEU A 104 -9.74 -8.88 6.52
C LEU A 104 -11.03 -9.25 7.25
N ALA A 105 -12.10 -8.46 7.10
CA ALA A 105 -13.41 -8.77 7.68
C ALA A 105 -14.01 -10.06 7.11
N LEU A 106 -13.91 -10.28 5.79
CA LEU A 106 -14.36 -11.52 5.16
C LEU A 106 -13.61 -12.75 5.71
N ARG A 107 -12.30 -12.65 5.88
CA ARG A 107 -11.52 -13.77 6.41
C ARG A 107 -11.78 -14.02 7.89
N LEU A 108 -11.90 -12.95 8.67
CA LEU A 108 -12.25 -13.02 10.08
C LEU A 108 -13.66 -13.58 10.32
N SER A 109 -14.61 -13.33 9.41
CA SER A 109 -15.98 -13.84 9.56
C SER A 109 -16.09 -15.36 9.42
N PHE A 110 -15.14 -16.01 8.74
CA PHE A 110 -15.03 -17.49 8.75
C PHE A 110 -14.65 -18.03 10.13
N LEU A 111 -14.02 -17.22 10.98
CA LEU A 111 -13.55 -17.63 12.32
C LEU A 111 -14.46 -17.13 13.45
N ASP A 112 -15.01 -15.93 13.31
CA ASP A 112 -15.99 -15.37 14.24
C ASP A 112 -16.98 -14.45 13.51
N PRO A 113 -18.27 -14.84 13.40
CA PRO A 113 -19.29 -14.03 12.75
C PRO A 113 -19.64 -12.74 13.53
N LYS A 114 -19.15 -12.56 14.77
CA LYS A 114 -19.36 -11.35 15.58
C LYS A 114 -18.38 -10.21 15.27
N ILE A 115 -17.55 -10.36 14.23
CA ILE A 115 -16.64 -9.33 13.76
C ILE A 115 -17.32 -8.52 12.66
N GLY A 116 -17.55 -7.25 12.93
CA GLY A 116 -18.17 -6.29 12.01
C GLY A 116 -17.17 -5.58 11.09
N ILE A 117 -17.70 -4.84 10.12
CA ILE A 117 -16.92 -3.98 9.22
C ILE A 117 -17.49 -2.56 9.21
N HIS A 118 -16.61 -1.55 9.14
CA HIS A 118 -17.00 -0.14 9.07
C HIS A 118 -16.08 0.71 8.18
N HIS A 119 -16.57 1.18 7.03
CA HIS A 119 -15.89 2.14 6.16
C HIS A 119 -16.86 3.05 5.42
N GLY A 120 -16.34 4.12 4.80
CA GLY A 120 -17.15 5.20 4.22
C GLY A 120 -17.99 4.82 3.00
N SER A 121 -17.78 3.64 2.42
CA SER A 121 -18.57 3.13 1.30
C SER A 121 -19.85 2.41 1.73
N LEU A 122 -20.00 2.06 3.01
CA LEU A 122 -21.21 1.46 3.56
C LEU A 122 -22.35 2.49 3.64
N SER A 123 -23.59 2.00 3.52
CA SER A 123 -24.76 2.85 3.68
C SER A 123 -24.81 3.47 5.08
N LYS A 124 -25.49 4.61 5.22
CA LYS A 124 -25.64 5.26 6.53
C LYS A 124 -26.33 4.33 7.53
N GLU A 125 -27.33 3.57 7.08
CA GLU A 125 -28.08 2.63 7.93
C GLU A 125 -27.20 1.49 8.43
N GLU A 126 -26.40 0.86 7.56
CA GLU A 126 -25.44 -0.18 7.96
C GLU A 126 -24.43 0.34 8.98
N ARG A 127 -23.91 1.56 8.77
CA ARG A 127 -22.97 2.18 9.71
C ARG A 127 -23.59 2.43 11.08
N VAL A 128 -24.80 2.98 11.14
CA VAL A 128 -25.52 3.18 12.42
C VAL A 128 -25.81 1.83 13.09
N ASN A 129 -26.22 0.82 12.34
CA ASN A 129 -26.52 -0.50 12.89
C ASN A 129 -25.29 -1.17 13.51
N ILE A 130 -24.12 -1.10 12.86
CA ILE A 130 -22.89 -1.69 13.40
C ILE A 130 -22.37 -0.89 14.60
N GLU A 131 -22.46 0.44 14.57
CA GLU A 131 -22.12 1.31 15.71
C GLU A 131 -22.99 0.97 16.94
N ASP A 132 -24.30 0.83 16.76
CA ASP A 132 -25.23 0.50 17.84
C ASP A 132 -25.04 -0.93 18.36
N SER A 133 -24.73 -1.89 17.47
CA SER A 133 -24.46 -3.28 17.86
C SER A 133 -23.17 -3.41 18.68
N PHE A 134 -22.15 -2.62 18.34
CA PHE A 134 -20.90 -2.55 19.10
C PHE A 134 -21.10 -1.87 20.45
N LYS A 135 -21.84 -0.76 20.53
CA LYS A 135 -22.23 -0.12 21.80
C LYS A 135 -22.94 -1.06 22.76
N LYS A 136 -23.79 -1.94 22.23
CA LYS A 136 -24.57 -2.93 23.00
C LYS A 136 -23.75 -4.19 23.36
N GLY A 137 -22.51 -4.31 22.88
CA GLY A 137 -21.68 -5.50 23.10
C GLY A 137 -22.12 -6.74 22.30
N LEU A 138 -22.98 -6.57 21.29
CA LEU A 138 -23.40 -7.66 20.39
C LEU A 138 -22.30 -7.98 19.36
N THR A 139 -21.59 -6.94 18.92
CA THR A 139 -20.42 -7.02 18.05
C THR A 139 -19.16 -6.90 18.90
N LYS A 140 -18.27 -7.90 18.85
CA LYS A 140 -17.06 -7.96 19.69
C LYS A 140 -15.91 -7.14 19.11
N ALA A 141 -15.79 -7.10 17.78
CA ALA A 141 -14.77 -6.31 17.12
C ALA A 141 -15.28 -5.68 15.82
N ILE A 142 -14.68 -4.56 15.43
CA ILE A 142 -14.97 -3.91 14.15
C ILE A 142 -13.67 -3.73 13.37
N VAL A 143 -13.63 -4.21 12.13
CA VAL A 143 -12.60 -3.86 11.14
C VAL A 143 -12.97 -2.52 10.49
N CYS A 144 -12.11 -1.51 10.62
CA CYS A 144 -12.43 -0.16 10.20
C CYS A 144 -11.29 0.60 9.52
N THR A 145 -11.65 1.58 8.70
CA THR A 145 -10.72 2.60 8.17
C THR A 145 -10.74 3.86 9.05
N SER A 146 -10.25 5.00 8.55
CA SER A 146 -10.27 6.30 9.26
C SER A 146 -11.66 6.80 9.68
N THR A 147 -12.74 6.16 9.22
CA THR A 147 -14.12 6.51 9.59
C THR A 147 -14.42 6.42 11.08
N LEU A 148 -13.73 5.53 11.83
CA LEU A 148 -13.87 5.42 13.29
C LEU A 148 -12.71 6.09 14.05
N GLU A 149 -11.83 6.83 13.36
CA GLU A 149 -10.68 7.53 13.97
C GLU A 149 -11.13 8.75 14.80
N LEU A 150 -12.19 9.43 14.35
CA LEU A 150 -12.62 10.73 14.88
C LEU A 150 -14.04 10.70 15.48
N GLY A 151 -14.16 11.19 16.72
CA GLY A 151 -15.29 12.01 17.17
C GLY A 151 -16.67 11.36 17.42
N ILE A 152 -16.83 10.06 17.20
CA ILE A 152 -18.09 9.37 17.53
C ILE A 152 -17.95 8.57 18.81
N ASP A 153 -18.85 8.82 19.76
CA ASP A 153 -19.03 8.03 20.97
C ASP A 153 -19.67 6.70 20.54
N ILE A 154 -18.84 5.75 20.09
CA ILE A 154 -19.22 4.39 19.67
C ILE A 154 -19.16 3.38 20.83
N GLY A 155 -19.01 3.86 22.07
CA GLY A 155 -18.59 3.03 23.20
C GLY A 155 -17.07 2.99 23.33
N THR A 156 -16.57 2.49 24.47
CA THR A 156 -15.13 2.39 24.74
C THR A 156 -14.62 1.01 24.35
N ALA A 157 -13.79 0.95 23.32
CA ALA A 157 -12.94 -0.22 23.10
C ALA A 157 -11.94 -0.36 24.26
N ASP A 158 -11.50 -1.57 24.58
CA ASP A 158 -10.38 -1.82 25.50
C ASP A 158 -9.08 -2.09 24.74
N LEU A 159 -9.15 -2.54 23.48
CA LEU A 159 -8.00 -2.73 22.61
C LEU A 159 -8.16 -2.09 21.22
N VAL A 160 -7.07 -1.55 20.70
CA VAL A 160 -6.94 -1.15 19.30
C VAL A 160 -5.86 -2.01 18.62
N ILE A 161 -6.25 -2.69 17.55
CA ILE A 161 -5.32 -3.40 16.67
C ILE A 161 -5.12 -2.56 15.41
N GLN A 162 -3.87 -2.26 15.08
CA GLN A 162 -3.49 -1.61 13.85
C GLN A 162 -2.85 -2.65 12.92
N TYR A 163 -3.53 -2.99 11.82
CA TYR A 163 -3.02 -3.95 10.84
C TYR A 163 -2.07 -3.23 9.87
N LEU A 164 -0.81 -3.67 9.86
CA LEU A 164 0.35 -3.02 9.24
C LEU A 164 0.63 -1.63 9.83
N SER A 165 1.80 -1.09 9.50
CA SER A 165 2.26 0.25 9.84
C SER A 165 1.14 1.27 9.65
N PRO A 166 0.85 2.12 10.65
CA PRO A 166 -0.12 3.21 10.51
C PRO A 166 0.42 4.35 9.62
N ARG A 167 1.70 4.31 9.22
CA ARG A 167 2.41 5.24 8.32
C ARG A 167 2.53 6.68 8.81
N GLN A 168 1.70 7.12 9.76
CA GLN A 168 1.72 8.43 10.41
C GLN A 168 1.37 8.31 11.90
N VAL A 169 1.97 9.18 12.71
CA VAL A 169 1.88 9.23 14.17
C VAL A 169 0.55 9.84 14.62
N GLY A 170 0.11 10.94 14.00
CA GLY A 170 -1.14 11.62 14.36
C GLY A 170 -2.36 10.70 14.33
N PRO A 171 -2.64 10.04 13.20
CA PRO A 171 -3.71 9.05 13.07
C PRO A 171 -3.57 7.89 14.06
N PHE A 172 -2.37 7.35 14.25
CA PHE A 172 -2.13 6.25 15.19
C PHE A 172 -2.52 6.62 16.63
N ILE A 173 -2.11 7.79 17.13
CA ILE A 173 -2.49 8.25 18.48
C ILE A 173 -4.00 8.44 18.59
N GLN A 174 -4.67 8.95 17.55
CA GLN A 174 -6.13 9.12 17.53
C GLN A 174 -6.86 7.78 17.58
N ARG A 175 -6.40 6.81 16.79
CA ARG A 175 -6.89 5.41 16.75
C ARG A 175 -6.75 4.76 18.11
N VAL A 176 -5.55 4.72 18.68
CA VAL A 176 -5.31 4.12 20.00
C VAL A 176 -6.03 4.90 21.10
N GLY A 177 -6.23 6.21 20.94
CA GLY A 177 -7.05 7.02 21.84
C GLY A 177 -8.53 6.61 21.93
N ARG A 178 -9.02 5.74 21.02
CA ARG A 178 -10.35 5.10 21.09
C ARG A 178 -10.40 3.95 22.09
N SER A 179 -9.26 3.32 22.44
CA SER A 179 -9.22 2.37 23.55
C SER A 179 -9.11 3.09 24.90
N GLY A 180 -9.72 2.54 25.95
CA GLY A 180 -9.67 3.12 27.29
C GLY A 180 -10.12 4.58 27.30
N HIS A 181 -11.24 4.92 26.65
CA HIS A 181 -11.65 6.33 26.42
C HIS A 181 -12.15 7.07 27.69
N ARG A 182 -12.11 6.43 28.88
CA ARG A 182 -12.47 7.05 30.16
C ARG A 182 -11.23 7.59 30.89
N LEU A 183 -11.41 8.66 31.68
CA LEU A 183 -10.35 9.23 32.51
C LEU A 183 -9.81 8.15 33.47
N GLY A 184 -8.48 7.98 33.50
CA GLY A 184 -7.80 7.00 34.36
C GLY A 184 -7.62 5.61 33.78
N LEU A 185 -8.13 5.32 32.57
CA LEU A 185 -7.85 4.07 31.86
C LEU A 185 -6.63 4.21 30.94
N THR A 186 -5.83 3.14 30.85
CA THR A 186 -4.74 3.02 29.89
C THR A 186 -5.30 2.79 28.48
N SER A 187 -4.79 3.53 27.49
CA SER A 187 -5.07 3.25 26.08
C SER A 187 -4.08 2.21 25.57
N GLU A 188 -4.56 1.02 25.25
CA GLU A 188 -3.77 -0.07 24.70
C GLU A 188 -3.91 -0.15 23.18
N GLY A 189 -2.78 -0.33 22.50
CA GLY A 189 -2.72 -0.47 21.05
C GLY A 189 -1.59 -1.38 20.58
N VAL A 190 -1.89 -2.33 19.71
CA VAL A 190 -0.94 -3.24 19.10
C VAL A 190 -0.83 -2.99 17.59
N ILE A 191 0.38 -3.05 17.06
CA ILE A 191 0.60 -3.02 15.60
C ILE A 191 1.02 -4.41 15.14
N LEU A 192 0.23 -4.99 14.22
CA LEU A 192 0.54 -6.28 13.60
C LEU A 192 1.25 -6.06 12.27
N THR A 193 2.50 -6.50 12.18
CA THR A 193 3.38 -6.23 11.05
C THR A 193 3.57 -7.46 10.17
N ALA A 194 4.02 -7.27 8.93
CA ALA A 194 4.17 -8.35 7.96
C ALA A 194 5.54 -8.45 7.27
N PHE A 195 6.34 -7.38 7.27
CA PHE A 195 7.65 -7.33 6.61
C PHE A 195 8.57 -6.30 7.28
N VAL A 196 9.85 -6.27 6.92
CA VAL A 196 10.87 -5.49 7.64
C VAL A 196 10.62 -3.98 7.61
N ASP A 197 10.32 -3.41 6.45
CA ASP A 197 10.01 -1.97 6.34
C ASP A 197 8.78 -1.60 7.18
N ASP A 198 7.77 -2.45 7.18
CA ASP A 198 6.54 -2.29 7.97
C ASP A 198 6.82 -2.30 9.48
N ALA A 199 7.69 -3.21 9.93
CA ALA A 199 8.10 -3.30 11.33
C ALA A 199 8.98 -2.11 11.76
N LEU A 200 9.95 -1.71 10.92
CA LEU A 200 10.77 -0.52 11.17
C LEU A 200 9.94 0.76 11.21
N GLU A 201 8.96 0.89 10.32
CA GLU A 201 7.98 1.99 10.35
C GLU A 201 7.19 2.02 11.64
N SER A 202 6.68 0.86 12.07
CA SER A 202 5.89 0.73 13.29
C SER A 202 6.71 1.11 14.52
N ILE A 203 7.98 0.69 14.60
CA ILE A 203 8.92 1.11 15.64
C ILE A 203 9.08 2.64 15.63
N ALA A 204 9.30 3.23 14.46
CA ALA A 204 9.46 4.67 14.33
C ALA A 204 8.19 5.43 14.73
N VAL A 205 7.00 4.94 14.37
CA VAL A 205 5.73 5.55 14.78
C VAL A 205 5.56 5.48 16.30
N VAL A 206 5.76 4.31 16.91
CA VAL A 206 5.64 4.13 18.36
C VAL A 206 6.62 5.03 19.11
N ASN A 207 7.87 5.12 18.67
CA ASN A 207 8.87 5.97 19.32
C ASN A 207 8.49 7.46 19.27
N ARG A 208 7.98 7.92 18.12
CA ARG A 208 7.48 9.29 17.96
C ARG A 208 6.20 9.54 18.74
N ALA A 209 5.29 8.57 18.81
CA ALA A 209 4.06 8.67 19.60
C ALA A 209 4.38 8.84 21.09
N ARG A 210 5.29 8.01 21.63
CA ARG A 210 5.81 8.14 23.01
C ARG A 210 6.48 9.49 23.28
N SER A 211 7.06 10.10 22.25
CA SER A 211 7.69 11.42 22.33
C SER A 211 6.75 12.59 22.00
N GLU A 212 5.44 12.34 21.77
CA GLU A 212 4.45 13.32 21.32
C GLU A 212 4.83 14.08 20.03
N LYS A 213 5.61 13.46 19.14
CA LYS A 213 6.13 14.06 17.90
C LYS A 213 5.26 13.74 16.69
N VAL A 214 4.16 14.46 16.55
CA VAL A 214 3.22 14.36 15.43
C VAL A 214 3.71 15.11 14.18
N GLU A 215 3.28 14.69 13.00
CA GLU A 215 3.56 15.33 11.73
C GLU A 215 3.11 16.80 11.68
N PRO A 216 3.85 17.69 11.00
CA PRO A 216 3.44 19.08 10.86
C PRO A 216 2.21 19.22 9.95
N THR A 217 1.25 20.06 10.36
CA THR A 217 0.08 20.39 9.53
C THR A 217 0.48 21.24 8.32
N ARG A 218 0.07 20.81 7.12
CA ARG A 218 0.21 21.55 5.85
C ARG A 218 -1.03 22.40 5.62
N ILE A 219 -0.89 23.73 5.69
CA ILE A 219 -1.98 24.67 5.43
C ILE A 219 -1.95 25.06 3.95
N HIS A 220 -3.10 25.02 3.28
CA HIS A 220 -3.28 25.51 1.91
C HIS A 220 -3.30 27.05 1.91
N GLU A 221 -2.13 27.67 1.73
CA GLU A 221 -2.03 29.13 1.63
C GLU A 221 -2.40 29.59 0.21
N GLY A 222 -3.18 30.66 0.09
CA GLY A 222 -3.50 31.29 -1.21
C GLY A 222 -4.30 30.43 -2.19
N ALA A 223 -5.12 29.48 -1.73
CA ALA A 223 -5.95 28.64 -2.60
C ALA A 223 -6.96 29.49 -3.40
N LEU A 224 -6.75 29.62 -4.71
CA LEU A 224 -7.48 30.56 -5.56
C LEU A 224 -8.91 30.09 -5.86
N ASP A 225 -9.17 28.78 -5.83
CA ASP A 225 -10.51 28.20 -5.94
C ASP A 225 -11.38 28.55 -4.72
N VAL A 226 -10.80 28.45 -3.52
CA VAL A 226 -11.43 28.92 -2.28
C VAL A 226 -11.63 30.43 -2.31
N LEU A 227 -10.63 31.19 -2.78
CA LEU A 227 -10.74 32.65 -2.94
C LEU A 227 -11.89 33.02 -3.86
N ALA A 228 -12.00 32.36 -5.01
CA ALA A 228 -13.06 32.55 -5.99
C ALA A 228 -14.44 32.30 -5.38
N HIS A 229 -14.60 31.16 -4.69
CA HIS A 229 -15.83 30.82 -4.01
C HIS A 229 -16.22 31.87 -2.94
N GLN A 230 -15.26 32.30 -2.11
CA GLN A 230 -15.52 33.30 -1.07
C GLN A 230 -15.80 34.70 -1.64
N LEU A 231 -15.22 35.06 -2.79
CA LEU A 231 -15.50 36.33 -3.47
C LEU A 231 -16.93 36.37 -4.00
N VAL A 232 -17.41 35.29 -4.62
CA VAL A 232 -18.82 35.17 -5.02
C VAL A 232 -19.72 35.23 -3.78
N GLY A 233 -19.35 34.56 -2.69
CA GLY A 233 -20.07 34.66 -1.41
C GLY A 233 -20.20 36.09 -0.89
N LEU A 234 -19.12 36.87 -0.88
CA LEU A 234 -19.17 38.29 -0.49
C LEU A 234 -20.09 39.13 -1.38
N SER A 235 -20.09 38.87 -2.70
CA SER A 235 -20.98 39.58 -3.63
C SER A 235 -22.46 39.24 -3.42
N LEU A 236 -22.76 38.05 -2.89
CA LEU A 236 -24.12 37.65 -2.49
C LEU A 236 -24.54 38.28 -1.16
N ASP A 237 -23.62 38.38 -0.19
CA ASP A 237 -23.90 38.93 1.13
C ASP A 237 -24.12 40.45 1.08
N HIS A 238 -23.32 41.18 0.29
CA HIS A 238 -23.34 42.65 0.23
C HIS A 238 -24.11 43.23 -0.96
N GLY A 239 -24.43 42.41 -1.97
CA GLY A 239 -25.00 42.87 -3.25
C GLY A 239 -23.96 43.51 -4.18
N SER A 240 -23.25 44.53 -3.67
CA SER A 240 -22.09 45.17 -4.31
C SER A 240 -20.95 45.35 -3.30
N ILE A 241 -19.71 45.05 -3.70
CA ILE A 241 -18.53 45.18 -2.84
C ILE A 241 -17.33 45.70 -3.65
N SER A 242 -16.53 46.60 -3.08
CA SER A 242 -15.29 47.05 -3.71
C SER A 242 -14.17 46.03 -3.59
N ILE A 243 -13.21 46.02 -4.52
CA ILE A 243 -12.01 45.16 -4.44
C ILE A 243 -11.26 45.41 -3.13
N SER A 244 -11.03 46.67 -2.79
CA SER A 244 -10.36 47.10 -1.55
C SER A 244 -11.04 46.52 -0.31
N LYS A 245 -12.37 46.59 -0.23
CA LYS A 245 -13.14 46.04 0.90
C LYS A 245 -13.09 44.52 0.93
N ALA A 246 -13.17 43.86 -0.22
CA ALA A 246 -13.06 42.42 -0.32
C ALA A 246 -11.68 41.93 0.14
N VAL A 247 -10.58 42.58 -0.27
CA VAL A 247 -9.22 42.29 0.23
C VAL A 247 -9.15 42.49 1.75
N GLU A 248 -9.70 43.58 2.27
CA GLU A 248 -9.71 43.86 3.71
C GLU A 248 -10.37 42.74 4.53
N ILE A 249 -11.47 42.16 4.03
CA ILE A 249 -12.18 41.06 4.71
C ILE A 249 -11.44 39.74 4.54
N LEU A 250 -11.05 39.39 3.31
CA LEU A 250 -10.45 38.10 2.98
C LEU A 250 -9.05 37.94 3.60
N SER A 251 -8.25 39.00 3.64
CA SER A 251 -6.90 38.99 4.23
C SER A 251 -6.88 38.81 5.75
N ARG A 252 -8.03 38.92 6.42
CA ARG A 252 -8.16 38.55 7.84
C ARG A 252 -8.10 37.04 8.04
N ALA A 253 -8.37 36.23 7.02
CA ALA A 253 -8.15 34.80 7.09
C ALA A 253 -6.65 34.49 6.91
N TYR A 254 -6.09 33.63 7.77
CA TYR A 254 -4.65 33.33 7.75
C TYR A 254 -4.12 32.83 6.38
N PRO A 255 -4.83 31.94 5.64
CA PRO A 255 -4.40 31.51 4.31
C PRO A 255 -4.27 32.64 3.28
N PHE A 256 -5.04 33.73 3.44
CA PHE A 256 -5.10 34.86 2.50
C PHE A 256 -4.47 36.13 3.06
N ARG A 257 -3.69 36.04 4.14
CA ARG A 257 -3.06 37.19 4.81
C ARG A 257 -2.13 38.04 3.93
N ARG A 258 -1.68 37.48 2.80
CA ARG A 258 -0.82 38.13 1.80
C ARG A 258 -1.57 38.55 0.54
N LEU A 259 -2.89 38.37 0.49
CA LEU A 259 -3.72 38.71 -0.65
C LEU A 259 -3.62 40.21 -0.94
N GLY A 260 -3.28 40.54 -2.19
CA GLY A 260 -3.27 41.91 -2.71
C GLY A 260 -4.44 42.20 -3.64
N GLU A 261 -4.65 43.48 -3.97
CA GLU A 261 -5.71 43.89 -4.88
C GLU A 261 -5.51 43.34 -6.30
N GLU A 262 -4.28 43.33 -6.82
CA GLU A 262 -3.98 42.84 -8.17
C GLU A 262 -4.37 41.36 -8.36
N GLU A 263 -4.04 40.53 -7.38
CA GLU A 263 -4.42 39.11 -7.39
C GLU A 263 -5.93 38.93 -7.31
N LEU A 264 -6.61 39.70 -6.44
CA LEU A 264 -8.07 39.66 -6.35
C LEU A 264 -8.74 40.15 -7.64
N ARG A 265 -8.25 41.24 -8.26
CA ARG A 265 -8.73 41.73 -9.56
C ARG A 265 -8.57 40.68 -10.64
N ARG A 266 -7.45 39.96 -10.67
CA ARG A 266 -7.22 38.88 -11.64
C ARG A 266 -8.25 37.75 -11.49
N VAL A 267 -8.50 37.30 -10.26
CA VAL A 267 -9.52 36.26 -9.99
C VAL A 267 -10.93 36.78 -10.29
N ALA A 268 -11.24 38.02 -9.89
CA ALA A 268 -12.52 38.66 -10.18
C ALA A 268 -12.78 38.80 -11.69
N GLY A 269 -11.77 39.24 -12.45
CA GLY A 269 -11.84 39.34 -13.90
C GLY A 269 -12.09 37.99 -14.55
N PHE A 270 -11.48 36.91 -14.04
CA PHE A 270 -11.76 35.56 -14.51
C PHE A 270 -13.19 35.11 -14.20
N LEU A 271 -13.67 35.32 -12.96
CA LEU A 271 -15.05 35.02 -12.58
C LEU A 271 -16.08 35.84 -13.38
N SER A 272 -15.71 37.05 -13.78
CA SER A 272 -16.54 37.89 -14.64
C SER A 272 -16.66 37.32 -16.05
N LYS A 273 -15.58 36.76 -16.62
CA LYS A 273 -15.61 36.02 -17.90
C LYS A 273 -16.51 34.78 -17.81
N LEU A 274 -16.55 34.11 -16.66
CA LEU A 274 -17.49 32.99 -16.40
C LEU A 274 -18.94 33.46 -16.17
N SER A 275 -19.19 34.78 -16.18
CA SER A 275 -20.48 35.38 -15.87
C SER A 275 -20.99 35.01 -14.48
N LEU A 276 -20.11 34.75 -13.51
CA LEU A 276 -20.48 34.50 -12.11
C LEU A 276 -20.63 35.82 -11.35
N ILE A 277 -19.79 36.80 -11.67
CA ILE A 277 -19.84 38.16 -11.16
C ILE A 277 -19.77 39.18 -12.31
N ARG A 278 -20.03 40.45 -12.02
CA ARG A 278 -19.66 41.58 -12.88
C ARG A 278 -18.60 42.40 -12.14
N LEU A 279 -17.58 42.82 -12.88
CA LEU A 279 -16.54 43.71 -12.39
C LEU A 279 -16.60 45.01 -13.20
N GLU A 280 -17.00 46.10 -12.54
CA GLU A 280 -17.11 47.44 -13.12
C GLU A 280 -16.20 48.39 -12.36
N GLY A 281 -15.04 48.70 -12.94
CA GLY A 281 -13.98 49.45 -12.26
C GLY A 281 -13.50 48.73 -11.00
N ASP A 282 -13.86 49.27 -9.83
CA ASP A 282 -13.54 48.68 -8.52
C ASP A 282 -14.68 47.87 -7.90
N SER A 283 -15.87 47.90 -8.50
CA SER A 283 -17.09 47.34 -7.92
C SER A 283 -17.35 45.93 -8.44
N ILE A 284 -17.60 45.00 -7.52
CA ILE A 284 -18.00 43.62 -7.81
C ILE A 284 -19.47 43.43 -7.44
N THR A 285 -20.27 42.95 -8.39
CA THR A 285 -21.67 42.54 -8.17
C THR A 285 -21.90 41.11 -8.64
N HIS A 286 -22.90 40.43 -8.08
CA HIS A 286 -23.22 39.06 -8.50
C HIS A 286 -24.13 39.03 -9.73
N THR A 287 -24.02 37.97 -10.55
CA THR A 287 -25.00 37.68 -11.61
C THR A 287 -26.07 36.69 -11.13
N ARG A 288 -27.03 36.36 -12.00
CA ARG A 288 -28.00 35.29 -11.74
C ARG A 288 -27.34 33.90 -11.56
N LYS A 289 -26.15 33.66 -12.14
CA LYS A 289 -25.44 32.37 -12.04
C LYS A 289 -24.71 32.19 -10.70
N ALA A 290 -24.39 33.28 -10.00
CA ALA A 290 -23.63 33.27 -8.76
C ALA A 290 -24.21 32.33 -7.70
N ARG A 291 -25.54 32.37 -7.49
CA ARG A 291 -26.22 31.54 -6.49
C ARG A 291 -26.10 30.05 -6.82
N LYS A 292 -26.35 29.66 -8.08
CA LYS A 292 -26.21 28.25 -8.52
C LYS A 292 -24.78 27.77 -8.28
N TYR A 293 -23.79 28.53 -8.74
CA TYR A 293 -22.39 28.20 -8.52
C TYR A 293 -22.03 28.05 -7.03
N TYR A 294 -22.39 29.03 -6.20
CA TYR A 294 -22.03 29.05 -4.79
C TYR A 294 -22.60 27.84 -4.03
N PHE A 295 -23.88 27.52 -4.23
CA PHE A 295 -24.50 26.37 -3.54
C PHE A 295 -24.11 25.01 -4.13
N SER A 296 -23.75 24.94 -5.41
CA SER A 296 -23.22 23.71 -6.02
C SER A 296 -21.76 23.43 -5.64
N ASN A 297 -21.01 24.43 -5.15
CA ASN A 297 -19.58 24.34 -4.86
C ASN A 297 -19.20 24.65 -3.40
N LEU A 298 -20.07 24.32 -2.44
CA LEU A 298 -19.81 24.52 -1.01
C LEU A 298 -18.63 23.70 -0.47
N SER A 299 -18.41 22.51 -1.06
CA SER A 299 -17.33 21.59 -0.67
C SER A 299 -16.17 21.68 -1.65
N MET A 300 -14.95 21.73 -1.11
CA MET A 300 -13.70 21.61 -1.88
C MET A 300 -13.25 20.16 -2.05
N ILE A 301 -13.97 19.19 -1.48
CA ILE A 301 -13.71 17.76 -1.72
C ILE A 301 -14.09 17.47 -3.18
N PRO A 302 -13.20 16.83 -3.97
CA PRO A 302 -13.49 16.47 -5.36
C PRO A 302 -14.58 15.39 -5.43
N ASP A 303 -15.44 15.50 -6.45
CA ASP A 303 -16.47 14.49 -6.72
C ASP A 303 -15.91 13.47 -7.73
N GLU A 304 -15.37 12.37 -7.22
CA GLU A 304 -14.82 11.31 -8.07
C GLU A 304 -15.90 10.36 -8.60
N ARG A 305 -15.81 10.02 -9.88
CA ARG A 305 -16.62 8.94 -10.45
C ARG A 305 -16.20 7.59 -9.85
N ARG A 306 -17.16 6.68 -9.73
CA ARG A 306 -16.94 5.29 -9.33
C ARG A 306 -17.19 4.38 -10.54
N TYR A 307 -16.26 3.48 -10.81
CA TYR A 307 -16.33 2.51 -11.90
C TYR A 307 -16.66 1.13 -11.32
N PRO A 308 -17.67 0.42 -11.85
CA PRO A 308 -17.92 -0.95 -11.44
C PRO A 308 -16.75 -1.85 -11.87
N VAL A 309 -16.40 -2.79 -11.00
CA VAL A 309 -15.49 -3.89 -11.31
C VAL A 309 -16.35 -5.09 -11.67
N VAL A 310 -16.16 -5.64 -12.87
CA VAL A 310 -16.98 -6.73 -13.43
C VAL A 310 -16.11 -7.96 -13.67
N ASP A 311 -16.49 -9.08 -13.07
CA ASP A 311 -15.85 -10.37 -13.32
C ASP A 311 -16.30 -10.95 -14.67
N LEU A 312 -15.36 -11.17 -15.59
CA LEU A 312 -15.63 -11.72 -16.92
C LEU A 312 -16.04 -13.20 -16.90
N THR A 313 -15.69 -13.94 -15.85
CA THR A 313 -16.02 -15.36 -15.73
C THR A 313 -17.47 -15.58 -15.30
N SER A 314 -17.98 -14.74 -14.39
CA SER A 314 -19.35 -14.81 -13.89
C SER A 314 -20.29 -13.74 -14.46
N ASN A 315 -19.75 -12.75 -15.17
CA ASN A 315 -20.42 -11.55 -15.67
C ASN A 315 -21.17 -10.76 -14.58
N ARG A 316 -20.63 -10.75 -13.36
CA ARG A 316 -21.20 -10.05 -12.20
C ARG A 316 -20.34 -8.86 -11.79
N THR A 317 -20.99 -7.79 -11.33
CA THR A 317 -20.31 -6.68 -10.67
C THR A 317 -19.86 -7.13 -9.28
N ILE A 318 -18.54 -7.16 -9.08
CA ILE A 318 -17.91 -7.60 -7.84
C ILE A 318 -17.49 -6.42 -6.96
N GLY A 319 -17.45 -5.18 -7.45
CA GLY A 319 -17.11 -4.04 -6.63
C GLY A 319 -17.08 -2.72 -7.39
N ILE A 320 -16.46 -1.71 -6.80
CA ILE A 320 -16.29 -0.38 -7.37
C ILE A 320 -14.88 0.15 -7.09
N VAL A 321 -14.31 0.86 -8.07
CA VAL A 321 -13.02 1.56 -7.94
C VAL A 321 -13.17 3.04 -8.29
N GLY A 322 -12.36 3.90 -7.68
CA GLY A 322 -12.40 5.35 -7.90
C GLY A 322 -11.78 5.78 -9.24
N GLU A 323 -12.19 6.94 -9.74
CA GLU A 323 -11.71 7.54 -10.99
C GLU A 323 -10.19 7.76 -10.98
N GLU A 324 -9.60 8.18 -9.84
CA GLU A 324 -8.14 8.37 -9.73
C GLU A 324 -7.39 7.06 -10.04
N PHE A 325 -7.88 5.92 -9.54
CA PHE A 325 -7.26 4.62 -9.81
C PHE A 325 -7.36 4.26 -11.30
N VAL A 326 -8.54 4.37 -11.89
CA VAL A 326 -8.78 4.00 -13.30
C VAL A 326 -7.92 4.85 -14.23
N MET A 327 -7.84 6.16 -13.99
CA MET A 327 -7.08 7.08 -14.83
C MET A 327 -5.57 6.97 -14.60
N LEU A 328 -5.12 6.94 -13.35
CA LEU A 328 -3.70 7.14 -13.04
C LEU A 328 -2.91 5.83 -12.92
N ARG A 329 -3.57 4.70 -12.67
CA ARG A 329 -2.91 3.45 -12.25
C ARG A 329 -3.39 2.21 -12.98
N ALA A 330 -4.67 2.09 -13.29
CA ALA A 330 -5.21 0.86 -13.87
C ALA A 330 -4.59 0.59 -15.25
N ARG A 331 -4.04 -0.61 -15.44
CA ARG A 331 -3.48 -1.08 -16.71
C ARG A 331 -3.90 -2.53 -16.90
N ILE A 332 -4.02 -2.97 -18.15
CA ILE A 332 -4.24 -4.38 -18.47
C ILE A 332 -3.06 -5.19 -17.90
N GLY A 333 -3.36 -6.31 -17.25
CA GLY A 333 -2.40 -7.15 -16.53
C GLY A 333 -2.14 -6.74 -15.07
N LEU A 334 -2.65 -5.60 -14.60
CA LEU A 334 -2.51 -5.19 -13.21
C LEU A 334 -3.36 -6.07 -12.29
N HIS A 335 -2.78 -6.55 -11.18
CA HIS A 335 -3.48 -7.29 -10.15
C HIS A 335 -3.92 -6.37 -9.00
N PHE A 336 -5.17 -6.50 -8.53
CA PHE A 336 -5.67 -5.75 -7.37
C PHE A 336 -6.70 -6.54 -6.55
N ILE A 337 -6.97 -6.08 -5.32
CA ILE A 337 -7.89 -6.74 -4.39
C ILE A 337 -9.29 -6.11 -4.50
N CYS A 338 -10.31 -6.96 -4.69
CA CYS A 338 -11.72 -6.57 -4.67
C CYS A 338 -12.55 -7.69 -4.01
N ARG A 339 -13.41 -7.36 -3.03
CA ARG A 339 -14.16 -8.35 -2.21
C ARG A 339 -13.29 -9.48 -1.63
N GLY A 340 -12.10 -9.12 -1.15
CA GLY A 340 -11.19 -10.06 -0.49
C GLY A 340 -10.47 -11.07 -1.40
N MET A 341 -10.72 -11.03 -2.72
CA MET A 341 -10.03 -11.85 -3.71
C MET A 341 -9.11 -10.99 -4.60
N VAL A 342 -8.12 -11.63 -5.21
CA VAL A 342 -7.19 -10.99 -6.15
C VAL A 342 -7.72 -11.14 -7.56
N TRP A 343 -7.69 -10.04 -8.31
CA TRP A 343 -8.26 -9.93 -9.64
C TRP A 343 -7.23 -9.36 -10.60
N ASN A 344 -7.12 -9.94 -11.79
CA ASN A 344 -6.33 -9.43 -12.90
C ASN A 344 -7.21 -8.55 -13.79
N ILE A 345 -6.74 -7.35 -14.13
CA ILE A 345 -7.43 -6.47 -15.09
C ILE A 345 -7.19 -6.98 -16.51
N GLU A 346 -8.25 -7.41 -17.18
CA GLU A 346 -8.20 -7.82 -18.59
C GLU A 346 -8.54 -6.66 -19.52
N GLN A 347 -9.47 -5.80 -19.11
CA GLN A 347 -9.95 -4.69 -19.92
C GLN A 347 -10.41 -3.52 -19.05
N ILE A 348 -10.21 -2.30 -19.55
CA ILE A 348 -10.67 -1.06 -18.93
C ILE A 348 -11.54 -0.33 -19.96
N SER A 349 -12.73 0.12 -19.56
CA SER A 349 -13.62 0.93 -20.40
C SER A 349 -14.25 2.07 -19.59
N ASP A 350 -14.97 2.96 -20.28
CA ASP A 350 -15.77 4.02 -19.64
C ASP A 350 -16.95 3.48 -18.81
N GLU A 351 -17.34 2.22 -19.02
CA GLU A 351 -18.43 1.56 -18.31
C GLU A 351 -17.95 0.81 -17.06
N GLY A 352 -16.69 0.37 -17.03
CA GLY A 352 -16.14 -0.38 -15.90
C GLY A 352 -14.75 -0.95 -16.11
N VAL A 353 -14.26 -1.65 -15.09
CA VAL A 353 -13.01 -2.42 -15.12
C VAL A 353 -13.36 -3.89 -15.13
N TYR A 354 -12.96 -4.60 -16.18
CA TYR A 354 -13.26 -6.02 -16.37
C TYR A 354 -12.08 -6.89 -15.95
N VAL A 355 -12.37 -7.92 -15.17
CA VAL A 355 -11.35 -8.67 -14.46
C VAL A 355 -11.58 -10.18 -14.51
N THR A 356 -10.51 -10.93 -14.26
CA THR A 356 -10.53 -12.38 -14.04
C THR A 356 -9.90 -12.70 -12.68
N PRO A 357 -10.37 -13.76 -11.98
CA PRO A 357 -9.81 -14.12 -10.68
C PRO A 357 -8.39 -14.66 -10.83
N VAL A 358 -7.49 -14.27 -9.92
CA VAL A 358 -6.12 -14.81 -9.84
C VAL A 358 -6.08 -15.88 -8.77
N GLU A 359 -5.68 -17.10 -9.16
CA GLU A 359 -5.62 -18.26 -8.27
C GLU A 359 -4.53 -18.17 -7.19
N ASP A 360 -3.52 -17.31 -7.34
CA ASP A 360 -2.45 -17.10 -6.37
C ASP A 360 -2.62 -15.77 -5.59
N PRO A 361 -3.08 -15.81 -4.33
CA PRO A 361 -3.29 -14.61 -3.50
C PRO A 361 -2.00 -13.83 -3.22
N ARG A 362 -0.82 -14.43 -3.44
CA ARG A 362 0.49 -13.77 -3.24
C ARG A 362 0.75 -12.67 -4.26
N ALA A 363 0.02 -12.67 -5.37
CA ALA A 363 0.17 -11.70 -6.44
C ALA A 363 -0.45 -10.32 -6.11
N ALA A 364 -1.24 -10.22 -5.02
CA ALA A 364 -1.80 -8.96 -4.58
C ALA A 364 -0.94 -8.27 -3.54
N LEU A 365 -0.27 -7.20 -3.96
CA LEU A 365 0.26 -6.20 -3.04
C LEU A 365 -0.92 -5.36 -2.52
N PRO A 366 -1.04 -5.14 -1.19
CA PRO A 366 -2.09 -4.29 -0.66
C PRO A 366 -1.87 -2.82 -1.05
N GLY A 367 -2.97 -2.14 -1.38
CA GLY A 367 -3.08 -0.71 -1.16
C GLY A 367 -3.12 0.16 -2.41
N TRP A 368 -4.33 0.41 -2.93
CA TRP A 368 -4.47 1.18 -4.17
C TRP A 368 -5.67 2.13 -4.18
N ASP A 369 -6.42 2.23 -3.09
CA ASP A 369 -7.33 3.37 -2.92
C ASP A 369 -6.50 4.61 -2.59
N GLY A 370 -6.88 5.77 -3.10
CA GLY A 370 -6.23 7.08 -2.88
C GLY A 370 -6.21 7.56 -1.42
N GLU A 371 -6.44 6.66 -0.45
CA GLU A 371 -6.52 6.90 0.99
C GLU A 371 -5.27 6.48 1.78
N ILE A 372 -4.27 5.84 1.17
CA ILE A 372 -3.06 5.46 1.92
C ILE A 372 -2.24 6.69 2.23
N LEU A 373 -2.11 6.94 3.53
CA LEU A 373 -1.33 8.04 4.06
C LEU A 373 0.14 7.90 3.64
N PRO A 374 0.75 8.96 3.06
CA PRO A 374 2.15 8.89 2.66
C PRO A 374 3.06 8.86 3.87
N ILE A 375 4.19 8.16 3.75
CA ILE A 375 5.25 8.16 4.77
C ILE A 375 5.89 9.55 4.80
N PRO A 376 5.83 10.28 5.93
CA PRO A 376 6.46 11.59 6.06
C PRO A 376 7.99 11.51 6.11
N TYR A 377 8.66 12.58 5.67
CA TYR A 377 10.12 12.69 5.72
C TYR A 377 10.69 12.38 7.11
N GLU A 378 10.15 12.97 8.18
CA GLU A 378 10.67 12.77 9.53
C GLU A 378 10.58 11.30 10.01
N LEU A 379 9.53 10.58 9.59
CA LEU A 379 9.37 9.16 9.91
C LEU A 379 10.36 8.32 9.12
N ALA A 380 10.49 8.56 7.81
CA ALA A 380 11.45 7.83 6.98
C ALA A 380 12.90 8.02 7.46
N ARG A 381 13.24 9.25 7.89
CA ARG A 381 14.54 9.57 8.49
C ARG A 381 14.79 8.79 9.78
N GLU A 382 13.76 8.52 10.56
CA GLU A 382 13.87 7.74 11.79
C GLU A 382 14.11 6.27 11.50
N VAL A 383 13.42 5.69 10.52
CA VAL A 383 13.72 4.36 9.97
C VAL A 383 15.17 4.28 9.49
N GLY A 384 15.65 5.30 8.76
CA GLY A 384 17.05 5.38 8.35
C GLY A 384 18.04 5.38 9.53
N ARG A 385 17.71 6.05 10.65
CA ARG A 385 18.51 6.01 11.89
C ARG A 385 18.49 4.63 12.55
N LEU A 386 17.35 3.94 12.55
CA LEU A 386 17.25 2.58 13.07
C LEU A 386 18.16 1.64 12.27
N ARG A 387 18.09 1.66 10.93
CA ARG A 387 18.98 0.88 10.06
C ARG A 387 20.46 1.15 10.36
N ARG A 388 20.84 2.43 10.52
CA ARG A 388 22.20 2.80 10.90
C ARG A 388 22.61 2.22 12.25
N LYS A 389 21.81 2.42 13.30
CA LYS A 389 22.11 1.89 14.65
C LYS A 389 22.23 0.36 14.66
N ILE A 390 21.38 -0.33 13.92
CA ILE A 390 21.43 -1.80 13.80
C ILE A 390 22.72 -2.20 13.09
N SER A 391 23.03 -1.60 11.93
CA SER A 391 24.28 -1.90 11.20
C SER A 391 25.54 -1.60 12.01
N GLU A 392 25.55 -0.54 12.83
CA GLU A 392 26.66 -0.23 13.75
C GLU A 392 26.88 -1.32 14.81
N LYS A 393 25.80 -1.94 15.31
CA LYS A 393 25.88 -3.08 16.25
C LYS A 393 26.34 -4.36 15.54
N LEU A 394 25.80 -4.63 14.36
CA LEU A 394 26.18 -5.79 13.55
C LEU A 394 27.67 -5.78 13.18
N ARG A 395 28.23 -4.60 12.85
CA ARG A 395 29.68 -4.46 12.60
C ARG A 395 30.56 -4.83 13.79
N ARG A 396 30.02 -4.79 15.01
CA ARG A 396 30.71 -5.19 16.25
C ARG A 396 30.48 -6.66 16.61
N GLY A 397 29.73 -7.41 15.79
CA GLY A 397 29.31 -8.78 16.08
C GLY A 397 28.22 -8.86 17.15
N GLU A 398 27.52 -7.76 17.47
CA GLU A 398 26.55 -7.66 18.57
C GLU A 398 25.11 -8.04 18.14
N ASN A 399 24.93 -9.11 17.36
CA ASN A 399 23.65 -9.45 16.72
C ASN A 399 22.51 -9.64 17.74
N GLU A 400 22.73 -10.49 18.75
CA GLU A 400 21.74 -10.75 19.82
C GLU A 400 21.48 -9.53 20.70
N GLN A 401 22.46 -8.65 20.85
CA GLN A 401 22.28 -7.40 21.59
C GLN A 401 21.45 -6.40 20.79
N ALA A 402 21.55 -6.40 19.45
CA ALA A 402 20.68 -5.61 18.60
C ALA A 402 19.22 -6.07 18.70
N VAL A 403 18.97 -7.39 18.68
CA VAL A 403 17.64 -7.98 18.90
C VAL A 403 17.11 -7.59 20.29
N SER A 404 17.90 -7.82 21.34
CA SER A 404 17.51 -7.51 22.72
C SER A 404 17.23 -6.02 22.93
N TRP A 405 17.99 -5.14 22.29
CA TRP A 405 17.77 -3.69 22.33
C TRP A 405 16.44 -3.31 21.68
N LEU A 406 16.13 -3.87 20.50
CA LEU A 406 14.86 -3.61 19.82
C LEU A 406 13.67 -4.03 20.70
N CYS A 407 13.70 -5.26 21.23
CA CYS A 407 12.62 -5.78 22.08
C CYS A 407 12.39 -4.93 23.32
N ARG A 408 13.45 -4.55 24.05
CA ARG A 408 13.33 -3.77 25.29
C ARG A 408 12.84 -2.36 25.03
N GLU A 409 13.46 -1.67 24.08
CA GLU A 409 13.19 -0.25 23.83
C GLU A 409 11.81 -0.05 23.20
N PHE A 410 11.43 -0.91 22.25
CA PHE A 410 10.24 -0.68 21.42
C PHE A 410 9.09 -1.62 21.72
N GLN A 411 9.25 -2.58 22.65
CA GLN A 411 8.22 -3.58 22.97
C GLN A 411 7.76 -4.34 21.72
N ILE A 412 8.74 -4.70 20.88
CA ILE A 412 8.54 -5.55 19.70
C ILE A 412 8.87 -7.00 20.04
N ASP A 413 8.14 -7.96 19.50
CA ASP A 413 8.43 -9.37 19.71
C ASP A 413 9.81 -9.78 19.17
N SER A 414 10.34 -10.87 19.71
CA SER A 414 11.71 -11.31 19.40
C SER A 414 11.88 -11.81 17.96
N ASN A 415 10.82 -12.36 17.35
CA ASN A 415 10.90 -12.88 15.99
C ASN A 415 10.93 -11.73 14.98
N ALA A 416 10.09 -10.71 15.17
CA ALA A 416 10.15 -9.49 14.36
C ALA A 416 11.51 -8.82 14.45
N ALA A 417 12.06 -8.66 15.67
CA ALA A 417 13.38 -8.08 15.86
C ALA A 417 14.48 -8.89 15.15
N ARG A 418 14.43 -10.23 15.21
CA ARG A 418 15.36 -11.10 14.47
C ARG A 418 15.23 -10.95 12.96
N LYS A 419 14.02 -10.86 12.41
CA LYS A 419 13.80 -10.64 10.96
C LYS A 419 14.41 -9.31 10.49
N ILE A 420 14.22 -8.23 11.25
CA ILE A 420 14.82 -6.92 10.95
C ILE A 420 16.35 -6.99 10.99
N VAL A 421 16.91 -7.57 12.05
CA VAL A 421 18.36 -7.68 12.23
C VAL A 421 18.97 -8.60 11.16
N GLY A 422 18.27 -9.67 10.81
CA GLY A 422 18.64 -10.62 9.74
C GLY A 422 18.74 -9.95 8.37
N GLU A 423 17.72 -9.20 7.95
CA GLU A 423 17.73 -8.53 6.63
C GLU A 423 18.87 -7.51 6.52
N ILE A 424 19.11 -6.73 7.59
CA ILE A 424 20.22 -5.76 7.62
C ILE A 424 21.58 -6.50 7.64
N GLY A 425 21.65 -7.65 8.31
CA GLY A 425 22.83 -8.54 8.31
C GLY A 425 23.16 -9.06 6.91
N GLU A 426 22.18 -9.66 6.24
CA GLU A 426 22.32 -10.17 4.87
C GLU A 426 22.75 -9.06 3.89
N HIS A 427 22.17 -7.86 4.04
CA HIS A 427 22.56 -6.69 3.23
C HIS A 427 24.05 -6.34 3.43
N MET A 428 24.55 -6.44 4.66
CA MET A 428 25.95 -6.18 4.97
C MET A 428 26.89 -7.30 4.50
N GLU A 429 26.45 -8.56 4.55
CA GLU A 429 27.20 -9.72 4.08
C GLU A 429 27.48 -9.66 2.57
N MET A 430 26.57 -9.05 1.79
CA MET A 430 26.80 -8.72 0.38
C MET A 430 27.88 -7.63 0.16
N GLY A 431 28.48 -7.09 1.22
CA GLY A 431 29.45 -6.00 1.16
C GLY A 431 28.84 -4.65 0.76
N ALA A 432 27.51 -4.51 0.83
CA ALA A 432 26.83 -3.27 0.48
C ALA A 432 26.71 -2.34 1.69
N PRO A 433 26.89 -1.02 1.51
CA PRO A 433 26.63 -0.07 2.57
C PRO A 433 25.11 0.00 2.87
N VAL A 434 24.75 0.07 4.15
CA VAL A 434 23.34 0.11 4.57
C VAL A 434 22.77 1.52 4.34
N PRO A 435 21.76 1.69 3.45
CA PRO A 435 21.10 2.97 3.22
C PRO A 435 20.40 3.44 4.49
N SER A 436 20.60 4.70 4.84
CA SER A 436 20.22 5.22 6.17
C SER A 436 19.90 6.71 6.13
N ASP A 437 19.82 7.33 7.31
CA ASP A 437 19.62 8.77 7.43
C ASP A 437 20.86 9.59 6.99
N ASN A 438 22.03 8.99 6.76
CA ASN A 438 23.18 9.77 6.29
C ASN A 438 23.90 9.13 5.09
N LEU A 439 23.27 8.14 4.47
CA LEU A 439 23.80 7.45 3.31
C LEU A 439 22.67 7.14 2.32
N ILE A 440 22.84 7.62 1.09
CA ILE A 440 22.06 7.22 -0.09
C ILE A 440 22.88 6.19 -0.84
N LEU A 441 22.28 5.04 -1.14
CA LEU A 441 22.89 4.01 -1.99
C LEU A 441 22.21 4.04 -3.36
N VAL A 442 22.98 4.22 -4.41
CA VAL A 442 22.53 4.03 -5.79
C VAL A 442 23.00 2.67 -6.27
N GLU A 443 22.07 1.74 -6.42
CA GLU A 443 22.34 0.36 -6.83
C GLU A 443 21.88 0.12 -8.27
N GLY A 444 22.75 -0.44 -9.11
CA GLY A 444 22.39 -0.99 -10.42
C GLY A 444 22.18 -2.48 -10.34
N PHE A 445 21.07 -2.98 -10.89
CA PHE A 445 20.76 -4.40 -11.01
C PHE A 445 19.98 -4.63 -12.32
N ASP A 446 20.50 -5.46 -13.23
CA ASP A 446 19.91 -5.64 -14.58
C ASP A 446 19.69 -4.26 -15.25
N ARG A 447 18.54 -4.03 -15.89
CA ARG A 447 18.10 -2.73 -16.44
C ARG A 447 17.56 -1.76 -15.40
N TYR A 448 17.68 -2.04 -14.11
CA TYR A 448 17.12 -1.23 -13.04
C TYR A 448 18.18 -0.45 -12.27
N LEU A 449 17.89 0.82 -12.02
CA LEU A 449 18.66 1.67 -11.12
C LEU A 449 17.81 2.02 -9.90
N ILE A 450 18.27 1.65 -8.71
CA ILE A 450 17.56 1.80 -7.44
C ILE A 450 18.27 2.86 -6.59
N VAL A 451 17.59 3.96 -6.30
CA VAL A 451 18.08 5.01 -5.39
C VAL A 451 17.47 4.78 -4.01
N ASN A 452 18.21 4.14 -3.11
CA ASN A 452 17.82 3.92 -1.73
C ASN A 452 18.06 5.19 -0.91
N CYS A 453 16.98 5.90 -0.57
CA CYS A 453 16.99 7.16 0.14
C CYS A 453 15.79 7.31 1.10
N CYS A 454 16.09 7.46 2.40
CA CYS A 454 15.09 7.55 3.47
C CYS A 454 14.49 8.97 3.58
N LEU A 455 13.74 9.41 2.56
CA LEU A 455 13.17 10.77 2.49
C LEU A 455 11.65 10.82 2.59
N GLY A 456 10.97 9.68 2.65
CA GLY A 456 9.50 9.61 2.63
C GLY A 456 8.94 9.76 1.21
N GLU A 457 7.66 9.43 1.06
CA GLU A 457 7.07 9.20 -0.27
C GLU A 457 6.94 10.47 -1.10
N LEU A 458 6.54 11.60 -0.48
CA LEU A 458 6.38 12.85 -1.20
C LEU A 458 7.72 13.37 -1.73
N ALA A 459 8.78 13.30 -0.91
CA ALA A 459 10.12 13.75 -1.31
C ALA A 459 10.75 12.80 -2.34
N ASN A 460 10.64 11.49 -2.15
CA ASN A 460 11.15 10.51 -3.13
C ASN A 460 10.42 10.61 -4.47
N ARG A 461 9.10 10.78 -4.47
CA ARG A 461 8.34 11.02 -5.70
C ARG A 461 8.75 12.32 -6.38
N THR A 462 8.97 13.38 -5.61
CA THR A 462 9.46 14.67 -6.14
C THR A 462 10.84 14.51 -6.78
N LEU A 463 11.76 13.84 -6.10
CA LEU A 463 13.08 13.52 -6.64
C LEU A 463 12.99 12.62 -7.87
N GLY A 464 12.05 11.66 -7.91
CA GLY A 464 11.77 10.83 -9.08
C GLY A 464 11.38 11.64 -10.31
N TYR A 465 10.50 12.64 -10.18
CA TYR A 465 10.18 13.55 -11.30
C TYR A 465 11.40 14.36 -11.77
N VAL A 466 12.26 14.79 -10.84
CA VAL A 466 13.52 15.48 -11.18
C VAL A 466 14.46 14.55 -11.93
N ILE A 467 14.61 13.30 -11.48
CA ILE A 467 15.43 12.27 -12.15
C ILE A 467 14.89 11.98 -13.54
N ASP A 468 13.57 11.78 -13.67
CA ASP A 468 12.88 11.51 -14.93
C ASP A 468 13.11 12.62 -15.95
N GLN A 469 13.01 13.89 -15.54
CA GLN A 469 13.34 15.03 -16.40
C GLN A 469 14.76 14.96 -16.96
N ARG A 470 15.71 14.52 -16.14
CA ARG A 470 17.13 14.53 -16.46
C ARG A 470 17.49 13.36 -17.37
N LEU A 471 17.00 12.16 -17.06
CA LEU A 471 17.23 10.96 -17.87
C LEU A 471 16.46 10.99 -19.20
N SER A 472 15.27 11.60 -19.23
CA SER A 472 14.47 11.72 -20.46
C SER A 472 15.14 12.55 -21.55
N ARG A 473 15.95 13.55 -21.19
CA ARG A 473 16.71 14.37 -22.17
C ARG A 473 17.66 13.53 -23.02
N ASP A 474 18.09 12.38 -22.49
CA ASP A 474 19.04 11.47 -23.12
C ASP A 474 18.39 10.14 -23.57
N GLY A 475 17.05 10.02 -23.46
CA GLY A 475 16.35 8.77 -23.77
C GLY A 475 16.68 7.61 -22.83
N LEU A 476 17.17 7.89 -21.62
CA LEU A 476 17.70 6.88 -20.69
C LEU A 476 16.66 6.31 -19.72
N ILE A 477 15.38 6.65 -19.84
CA ILE A 477 14.33 6.20 -18.91
C ILE A 477 13.11 5.67 -19.66
N ARG A 478 12.66 4.48 -19.27
CA ARG A 478 11.38 3.90 -19.71
C ARG A 478 10.28 4.23 -18.70
N ASN A 479 10.53 3.85 -17.45
CA ASN A 479 9.58 4.04 -16.37
C ASN A 479 10.28 4.25 -15.03
N TRP A 480 9.52 4.68 -14.02
CA TRP A 480 10.01 4.75 -12.65
C TRP A 480 8.89 4.69 -11.62
N TRP A 481 9.24 4.26 -10.42
CA TRP A 481 8.36 4.16 -9.26
C TRP A 481 9.09 4.68 -8.03
N ALA A 482 8.34 5.01 -6.98
CA ALA A 482 8.91 5.42 -5.71
C ALA A 482 8.06 4.95 -4.53
N ASP A 483 8.72 4.67 -3.42
CA ASP A 483 8.13 4.45 -2.11
C ASP A 483 8.79 5.38 -1.07
N GLY A 484 8.53 5.15 0.23
CA GLY A 484 9.06 5.98 1.32
C GLY A 484 10.59 5.95 1.49
N TYR A 485 11.26 4.96 0.89
CA TYR A 485 12.69 4.68 1.09
C TYR A 485 13.47 4.54 -0.20
N ARG A 486 12.82 4.42 -1.36
CA ARG A 486 13.46 4.03 -2.63
C ARG A 486 12.80 4.70 -3.84
N ILE A 487 13.61 4.87 -4.88
CA ILE A 487 13.16 5.23 -6.23
C ILE A 487 13.71 4.16 -7.17
N LEU A 488 12.83 3.48 -7.88
CA LEU A 488 13.17 2.45 -8.87
C LEU A 488 13.05 3.07 -10.26
N ILE A 489 14.11 2.98 -11.05
CA ILE A 489 14.16 3.52 -12.40
C ILE A 489 14.42 2.37 -13.36
N GLU A 490 13.56 2.20 -14.35
CA GLU A 490 13.75 1.24 -15.44
C GLU A 490 14.40 1.93 -16.63
N LEU A 491 15.58 1.43 -17.02
CA LEU A 491 16.38 1.94 -18.12
C LEU A 491 16.13 1.10 -19.39
N PRO A 492 16.44 1.64 -20.59
CA PRO A 492 16.36 0.88 -21.83
C PRO A 492 17.49 -0.13 -22.02
N VAL A 493 18.54 -0.05 -21.20
CA VAL A 493 19.77 -0.86 -21.27
C VAL A 493 20.17 -1.33 -19.87
N GLU A 494 20.95 -2.39 -19.79
CA GLU A 494 21.51 -2.90 -18.54
C GLU A 494 22.46 -1.90 -17.88
N VAL A 495 22.43 -1.86 -16.54
CA VAL A 495 23.37 -1.09 -15.73
C VAL A 495 24.67 -1.89 -15.58
N SER A 496 25.79 -1.23 -15.83
CA SER A 496 27.12 -1.82 -15.70
C SER A 496 28.08 -0.84 -15.05
N GLU A 497 29.23 -1.32 -14.57
CA GLU A 497 30.26 -0.47 -13.96
C GLU A 497 30.70 0.69 -14.87
N SER A 498 30.71 0.48 -16.19
CA SER A 498 31.14 1.49 -17.16
C SER A 498 30.14 2.64 -17.31
N ASN A 499 28.83 2.41 -17.08
CA ASN A 499 27.79 3.43 -17.22
C ASN A 499 27.27 3.97 -15.88
N LEU A 500 27.50 3.27 -14.77
CA LEU A 500 26.95 3.63 -13.45
C LEU A 500 27.38 5.02 -13.00
N LYS A 501 28.66 5.38 -13.13
CA LYS A 501 29.15 6.70 -12.75
C LYS A 501 28.42 7.82 -13.49
N HIS A 502 28.24 7.66 -14.80
CA HIS A 502 27.51 8.61 -15.63
C HIS A 502 26.03 8.70 -15.27
N LEU A 503 25.39 7.56 -14.97
CA LEU A 503 24.00 7.51 -14.51
C LEU A 503 23.84 8.25 -13.18
N VAL A 504 24.72 8.01 -12.21
CA VAL A 504 24.67 8.65 -10.88
C VAL A 504 24.83 10.17 -10.98
N GLU A 505 25.77 10.66 -11.79
CA GLU A 505 25.95 12.10 -12.05
C GLU A 505 24.71 12.76 -12.68
N LYS A 506 23.90 11.99 -13.42
CA LYS A 506 22.64 12.46 -14.01
C LYS A 506 21.47 12.39 -13.05
N VAL A 507 21.38 11.34 -12.24
CA VAL A 507 20.25 11.11 -11.33
C VAL A 507 20.24 12.11 -10.18
N LEU A 508 21.41 12.46 -9.63
CA LEU A 508 21.48 13.39 -8.51
C LEU A 508 21.63 14.85 -8.98
N PRO A 509 20.73 15.77 -8.59
CA PRO A 509 20.85 17.19 -8.92
C PRO A 509 22.10 17.81 -8.31
N ARG A 510 22.76 18.73 -9.03
CA ARG A 510 24.00 19.37 -8.54
C ARG A 510 23.73 20.46 -7.50
N GLY A 511 22.52 20.99 -7.47
CA GLY A 511 22.13 22.04 -6.53
C GLY A 511 20.62 22.23 -6.41
N PRO A 512 20.17 23.00 -5.40
CA PRO A 512 18.75 23.26 -5.14
C PRO A 512 18.00 23.92 -6.31
N GLU A 513 18.67 24.79 -7.07
CA GLU A 513 18.07 25.49 -8.22
C GLU A 513 17.70 24.51 -9.35
N GLU A 514 18.51 23.47 -9.55
CA GLU A 514 18.21 22.43 -10.55
C GLU A 514 16.96 21.61 -10.17
N VAL A 515 16.75 21.35 -8.87
CA VAL A 515 15.58 20.62 -8.37
C VAL A 515 14.30 21.32 -8.80
N GLU A 516 14.20 22.62 -8.53
CA GLU A 516 13.01 23.42 -8.83
C GLU A 516 12.79 23.51 -10.35
N ARG A 517 13.83 23.84 -11.11
CA ARG A 517 13.76 23.91 -12.57
C ARG A 517 13.34 22.59 -13.21
N ASP A 518 14.00 21.49 -12.85
CA ASP A 518 13.78 20.20 -13.48
C ASP A 518 12.41 19.60 -13.05
N PHE A 519 11.99 19.81 -11.80
CA PHE A 519 10.65 19.44 -11.35
C PHE A 519 9.55 20.20 -12.11
N HIS A 520 9.68 21.54 -12.23
CA HIS A 520 8.70 22.36 -12.95
C HIS A 520 8.64 22.11 -14.46
N ALA A 521 9.73 21.64 -15.05
CA ALA A 521 9.73 21.22 -16.45
C ALA A 521 8.89 19.95 -16.63
N ARG A 522 9.04 18.96 -15.74
CA ARG A 522 8.45 17.63 -15.93
C ARG A 522 7.03 17.47 -15.42
N ILE A 523 6.65 18.23 -14.40
CA ILE A 523 5.27 18.24 -13.88
C ILE A 523 4.24 18.57 -14.97
N ARG A 524 4.65 19.28 -16.03
CA ARG A 524 3.75 19.66 -17.14
C ARG A 524 3.45 18.51 -18.11
N GLU A 525 4.34 17.52 -18.21
CA GLU A 525 4.27 16.47 -19.22
C GLU A 525 3.81 15.12 -18.67
N ARG A 526 4.29 14.76 -17.47
CA ARG A 526 4.12 13.41 -16.91
C ARG A 526 3.27 13.35 -15.64
N PHE A 527 2.99 14.50 -15.04
CA PHE A 527 1.97 14.56 -14.00
C PHE A 527 0.59 14.51 -14.68
N PRO A 528 -0.41 13.81 -14.11
CA PRO A 528 -1.76 13.78 -14.67
C PRO A 528 -2.48 15.11 -14.38
N PHE A 529 -1.94 16.17 -14.94
CA PHE A 529 -2.27 17.54 -14.64
C PHE A 529 -3.69 17.88 -15.09
N GLY A 530 -4.13 17.33 -16.23
CA GLY A 530 -5.51 17.46 -16.71
C GLY A 530 -6.54 16.89 -15.74
N TYR A 531 -6.22 15.76 -15.08
CA TYR A 531 -7.11 15.13 -14.09
C TYR A 531 -7.33 16.04 -12.87
N TYR A 532 -6.26 16.58 -12.28
CA TYR A 532 -6.43 17.51 -11.14
C TYR A 532 -7.02 18.86 -11.57
N MET A 533 -6.66 19.35 -12.76
CA MET A 533 -7.21 20.58 -13.31
C MET A 533 -8.73 20.52 -13.51
N LYS A 534 -9.28 19.36 -13.86
CA LYS A 534 -10.73 19.13 -13.94
C LYS A 534 -11.41 19.56 -12.64
N PHE A 535 -10.96 19.05 -11.49
CA PHE A 535 -11.57 19.37 -10.20
C PHE A 535 -11.42 20.85 -9.82
N ILE A 536 -10.26 21.46 -10.08
CA ILE A 536 -10.09 22.90 -9.89
C ILE A 536 -11.07 23.68 -10.79
N ALA A 537 -11.21 23.30 -12.06
CA ALA A 537 -12.13 23.96 -12.98
C ALA A 537 -13.60 23.83 -12.57
N GLU A 538 -14.00 22.68 -11.98
CA GLU A 538 -15.32 22.49 -11.36
C GLU A 538 -15.53 23.42 -10.15
N ARG A 539 -14.54 23.52 -9.25
CA ARG A 539 -14.58 24.40 -8.08
C ARG A 539 -14.63 25.88 -8.46
N PHE A 540 -14.02 26.27 -9.58
CA PHE A 540 -14.14 27.61 -10.18
C PHE A 540 -15.45 27.84 -10.94
N GLY A 541 -16.21 26.78 -11.24
CA GLY A 541 -17.46 26.86 -12.01
C GLY A 541 -17.25 27.02 -13.51
N ALA A 542 -16.05 26.73 -14.01
CA ALA A 542 -15.74 26.71 -15.44
C ALA A 542 -16.22 25.42 -16.12
N ILE A 543 -16.39 24.35 -15.35
CA ILE A 543 -16.94 23.06 -15.76
C ILE A 543 -18.07 22.69 -14.78
N GLU A 544 -19.07 21.95 -15.27
CA GLU A 544 -20.11 21.39 -14.41
C GLU A 544 -19.53 20.31 -13.49
N ARG A 545 -19.89 20.37 -12.21
CA ARG A 545 -19.37 19.47 -11.18
C ARG A 545 -19.79 18.02 -11.47
N GLY A 546 -18.82 17.09 -11.46
CA GLY A 546 -19.04 15.67 -11.72
C GLY A 546 -19.07 15.31 -13.21
N LEU A 547 -18.66 16.21 -14.11
CA LEU A 547 -18.64 15.94 -15.54
C LEU A 547 -17.58 14.88 -15.88
N SER A 548 -17.98 13.79 -16.53
CA SER A 548 -17.03 12.78 -17.02
C SER A 548 -16.29 13.30 -18.25
N LEU A 549 -14.96 13.26 -18.22
CA LEU A 549 -14.10 13.62 -19.34
C LEU A 549 -13.20 12.44 -19.67
N GLY A 550 -13.18 12.03 -20.94
CA GLY A 550 -12.20 11.04 -21.43
C GLY A 550 -10.79 11.63 -21.51
N GLU A 551 -9.78 10.77 -21.67
CA GLU A 551 -8.35 11.15 -21.65
C GLU A 551 -8.00 12.30 -22.61
N GLU A 552 -8.52 12.27 -23.84
CA GLU A 552 -8.26 13.33 -24.83
C GLU A 552 -8.74 14.71 -24.36
N LYS A 553 -9.93 14.77 -23.75
CA LYS A 553 -10.48 16.04 -23.23
C LYS A 553 -9.72 16.52 -22.01
N LEU A 554 -9.24 15.61 -21.16
CA LEU A 554 -8.39 15.95 -20.01
C LEU A 554 -7.07 16.59 -20.46
N LEU A 555 -6.48 16.09 -21.55
CA LEU A 555 -5.29 16.69 -22.15
C LEU A 555 -5.57 18.10 -22.70
N ASP A 556 -6.75 18.32 -23.30
CA ASP A 556 -7.13 19.63 -23.82
C ASP A 556 -7.35 20.69 -22.72
N LEU A 557 -7.75 20.31 -21.50
CA LEU A 557 -7.95 21.26 -20.40
C LEU A 557 -6.71 22.14 -20.14
N TYR A 558 -5.53 21.55 -20.29
CA TYR A 558 -4.27 22.27 -20.16
C TYR A 558 -4.17 23.42 -21.16
N SER A 559 -4.47 23.16 -22.43
CA SER A 559 -4.42 24.16 -23.50
C SER A 559 -5.41 25.29 -23.22
N ARG A 560 -6.62 24.92 -22.80
CA ARG A 560 -7.77 25.79 -22.59
C ARG A 560 -7.61 26.73 -21.39
N PHE A 561 -7.04 26.25 -20.30
CA PHE A 561 -6.92 27.03 -19.05
C PHE A 561 -5.52 27.60 -18.82
N LYS A 562 -4.60 27.46 -19.77
CA LYS A 562 -3.27 28.07 -19.70
C LYS A 562 -3.38 29.57 -19.38
N GLN A 563 -2.53 30.05 -18.45
CA GLN A 563 -2.50 31.45 -17.97
C GLN A 563 -3.75 31.95 -17.22
N THR A 564 -4.68 31.05 -16.85
CA THR A 564 -5.84 31.39 -16.01
C THR A 564 -5.57 31.09 -14.53
N PRO A 565 -6.36 31.64 -13.59
CA PRO A 565 -6.28 31.27 -12.18
C PRO A 565 -6.45 29.75 -11.92
N ILE A 566 -7.22 29.04 -12.74
CA ILE A 566 -7.36 27.57 -12.65
C ILE A 566 -6.01 26.88 -12.82
N TYR A 567 -5.20 27.33 -13.78
CA TYR A 567 -3.88 26.76 -14.05
C TYR A 567 -2.93 26.96 -12.87
N ASP A 568 -2.87 28.17 -12.34
CA ASP A 568 -1.98 28.49 -11.23
C ASP A 568 -2.39 27.75 -9.95
N GLU A 569 -3.70 27.65 -9.71
CA GLU A 569 -4.23 26.88 -8.57
C GLU A 569 -3.93 25.39 -8.71
N THR A 570 -4.07 24.84 -9.93
CA THR A 570 -3.72 23.43 -10.18
C THR A 570 -2.25 23.17 -9.85
N ILE A 571 -1.34 24.04 -10.27
CA ILE A 571 0.08 23.93 -9.92
C ILE A 571 0.27 24.02 -8.40
N ARG A 572 -0.34 25.02 -7.76
CA ARG A 572 -0.21 25.26 -6.32
C ARG A 572 -0.70 24.07 -5.50
N GLU A 573 -1.89 23.53 -5.79
CA GLU A 573 -2.47 22.38 -5.09
C GLU A 573 -1.62 21.12 -5.28
N VAL A 574 -1.22 20.83 -6.52
CA VAL A 574 -0.35 19.68 -6.82
C VAL A 574 0.98 19.78 -6.09
N LEU A 575 1.63 20.96 -6.08
CA LEU A 575 2.88 21.17 -5.35
C LEU A 575 2.70 20.97 -3.84
N GLN A 576 1.55 21.39 -3.29
CA GLN A 576 1.26 21.32 -1.88
C GLN A 576 0.97 19.88 -1.40
N GLU A 577 0.15 19.15 -2.16
CA GLU A 577 -0.35 17.83 -1.77
C GLU A 577 0.49 16.68 -2.30
N LYS A 578 1.02 16.83 -3.52
CA LYS A 578 1.61 15.73 -4.28
C LYS A 578 3.14 15.85 -4.42
N ALA A 579 3.75 16.95 -3.96
CA ALA A 579 5.19 17.17 -3.98
C ALA A 579 5.79 17.70 -2.66
N ASP A 580 7.11 17.66 -2.55
CA ASP A 580 7.90 18.21 -1.46
C ASP A 580 9.26 18.72 -1.96
N VAL A 581 9.22 19.75 -2.80
CA VAL A 581 10.39 20.35 -3.46
C VAL A 581 11.39 20.90 -2.44
N GLU A 582 10.91 21.52 -1.37
CA GLU A 582 11.75 22.12 -0.34
C GLU A 582 12.56 21.07 0.44
N THR A 583 11.98 19.90 0.72
CA THR A 583 12.73 18.79 1.34
C THR A 583 13.81 18.26 0.39
N VAL A 584 13.51 18.08 -0.90
CA VAL A 584 14.52 17.64 -1.89
C VAL A 584 15.65 18.67 -2.01
N LYS A 585 15.35 19.98 -2.03
CA LYS A 585 16.37 21.05 -2.02
C LYS A 585 17.29 20.98 -0.81
N LYS A 586 16.74 20.70 0.38
CA LYS A 586 17.53 20.49 1.61
C LYS A 586 18.41 19.26 1.52
N VAL A 587 17.90 18.16 0.98
CA VAL A 587 18.65 16.90 0.81
C VAL A 587 19.80 17.08 -0.18
N VAL A 588 19.56 17.70 -1.33
CA VAL A 588 20.62 18.02 -2.32
C VAL A 588 21.69 18.93 -1.71
N SER A 589 21.29 19.92 -0.91
CA SER A 589 22.24 20.76 -0.16
C SER A 589 23.05 19.94 0.85
N ALA A 590 22.42 18.99 1.53
CA ALA A 590 23.08 18.12 2.50
C ALA A 590 24.08 17.17 1.83
N ILE A 591 23.76 16.63 0.65
CA ILE A 591 24.69 15.85 -0.20
C ILE A 591 25.90 16.71 -0.56
N ARG A 592 25.68 17.93 -1.07
CA ARG A 592 26.76 18.86 -1.45
C ARG A 592 27.68 19.22 -0.29
N SER A 593 27.12 19.36 0.91
CA SER A 593 27.89 19.65 2.13
C SER A 593 28.59 18.42 2.76
N GLY A 594 28.41 17.22 2.19
CA GLY A 594 28.95 15.97 2.74
C GLY A 594 28.20 15.41 3.96
N LYS A 595 27.10 16.04 4.39
CA LYS A 595 26.27 15.54 5.50
C LYS A 595 25.52 14.25 5.16
N ILE A 596 25.16 14.08 3.90
CA ILE A 596 24.61 12.84 3.35
C ILE A 596 25.61 12.31 2.34
N ARG A 597 26.11 11.10 2.58
CA ARG A 597 27.02 10.42 1.66
C ARG A 597 26.22 9.73 0.56
N VAL A 598 26.81 9.65 -0.63
CA VAL A 598 26.26 8.90 -1.76
C VAL A 598 27.27 7.80 -2.08
N GLU A 599 26.83 6.55 -2.00
CA GLU A 599 27.63 5.39 -2.36
C GLU A 599 26.92 4.65 -3.49
N THR A 600 27.69 3.89 -4.29
CA THR A 600 27.19 3.24 -5.50
C THR A 600 27.55 1.76 -5.49
N ARG A 601 26.70 0.92 -6.09
CA ARG A 601 26.94 -0.52 -6.20
C ARG A 601 26.38 -1.08 -7.49
N ILE A 602 27.08 -2.04 -8.11
CA ILE A 602 26.49 -2.97 -9.07
C ILE A 602 26.22 -4.30 -8.38
N SER A 603 25.01 -4.81 -8.59
CA SER A 603 24.58 -6.13 -8.17
C SER A 603 24.35 -6.96 -9.43
N SER A 604 25.19 -7.97 -9.68
CA SER A 604 25.14 -8.79 -10.90
C SER A 604 24.20 -10.00 -10.78
N GLU A 605 24.20 -10.65 -9.61
CA GLU A 605 23.42 -11.88 -9.41
C GLU A 605 22.07 -11.62 -8.75
N LYS A 606 22.06 -10.86 -7.63
CA LYS A 606 20.87 -10.56 -6.85
C LYS A 606 20.91 -9.11 -6.36
N PRO A 607 19.77 -8.39 -6.36
CA PRO A 607 19.69 -7.09 -5.72
C PRO A 607 19.90 -7.23 -4.21
N THR A 608 20.37 -6.16 -3.56
CA THR A 608 20.49 -6.15 -2.11
C THR A 608 19.12 -6.32 -1.44
N PRO A 609 19.04 -6.91 -0.22
CA PRO A 609 17.77 -7.14 0.48
C PRO A 609 16.94 -5.87 0.62
N ILE A 610 17.58 -4.75 0.92
CA ILE A 610 16.89 -3.47 1.01
C ILE A 610 16.35 -3.07 -0.36
N SER A 611 17.13 -3.11 -1.45
CA SER A 611 16.65 -2.76 -2.80
C SER A 611 15.56 -3.70 -3.33
N TYR A 612 15.58 -4.98 -2.93
CA TYR A 612 14.62 -5.98 -3.40
C TYR A 612 13.16 -5.60 -3.10
N HIS A 613 12.88 -4.89 -2.01
CA HIS A 613 11.51 -4.50 -1.65
C HIS A 613 10.78 -3.71 -2.74
N ILE A 614 11.40 -2.68 -3.33
CA ILE A 614 10.76 -1.88 -4.39
C ILE A 614 10.71 -2.63 -5.72
N LEU A 615 11.72 -3.47 -5.97
CA LEU A 615 11.83 -4.31 -7.15
C LEU A 615 10.71 -5.36 -7.15
N ASN A 616 10.57 -6.14 -6.09
CA ASN A 616 9.48 -7.11 -5.92
C ASN A 616 8.09 -6.47 -5.98
N LYS A 617 8.00 -5.17 -5.63
CA LYS A 617 6.74 -4.42 -5.66
C LYS A 617 6.30 -3.99 -7.06
N TYR A 618 7.25 -3.67 -7.95
CA TYR A 618 6.95 -2.99 -9.23
C TYR A 618 7.59 -3.62 -10.46
N ALA A 619 8.50 -4.57 -10.29
CA ALA A 619 9.13 -5.32 -11.36
C ALA A 619 8.75 -6.80 -11.26
N GLU A 620 8.52 -7.44 -12.41
CA GLU A 620 8.28 -8.89 -12.50
C GLU A 620 9.61 -9.64 -12.35
N ILE A 621 10.13 -9.70 -11.13
CA ILE A 621 11.41 -10.37 -10.86
C ILE A 621 11.16 -11.84 -10.52
N PRO A 622 11.91 -12.77 -11.14
CA PRO A 622 11.93 -14.17 -10.71
C PRO A 622 12.16 -14.32 -9.20
N GLU A 623 11.37 -15.15 -8.50
CA GLU A 623 11.60 -15.47 -7.07
C GLU A 623 13.04 -16.01 -6.82
N MET A 624 13.67 -16.64 -7.82
CA MET A 624 15.06 -17.13 -7.76
C MET A 624 16.13 -16.03 -7.68
N ILE A 625 15.78 -14.78 -7.96
CA ILE A 625 16.69 -13.64 -7.81
C ILE A 625 16.39 -12.87 -6.52
N ALA A 626 15.48 -13.38 -5.68
CA ALA A 626 15.23 -12.80 -4.36
C ALA A 626 16.44 -12.99 -3.43
N PRO A 627 16.58 -12.13 -2.40
CA PRO A 627 17.53 -12.31 -1.30
C PRO A 627 17.44 -13.71 -0.67
N GLU A 628 18.54 -14.18 -0.08
CA GLU A 628 18.67 -15.50 0.54
C GLU A 628 17.62 -15.72 1.62
N GLN A 629 17.36 -14.74 2.49
CA GLN A 629 16.33 -14.90 3.52
C GLN A 629 14.93 -15.05 2.91
N VAL A 630 14.64 -14.31 1.83
CA VAL A 630 13.36 -14.43 1.11
C VAL A 630 13.24 -15.79 0.43
N GLN A 631 14.32 -16.30 -0.16
CA GLN A 631 14.34 -17.64 -0.76
C GLN A 631 14.20 -18.73 0.29
N ALA A 632 14.93 -18.64 1.40
CA ALA A 632 14.85 -19.57 2.52
C ALA A 632 13.43 -19.59 3.10
N ASP A 633 12.83 -18.41 3.34
CA ASP A 633 11.43 -18.28 3.76
C ASP A 633 10.49 -18.89 2.71
N THR A 634 10.77 -18.75 1.41
CA THR A 634 9.96 -19.36 0.33
C THR A 634 10.07 -20.88 0.29
N VAL A 635 11.27 -21.42 0.43
CA VAL A 635 11.54 -22.85 0.47
C VAL A 635 10.92 -23.48 1.71
N GLU A 636 11.06 -22.84 2.88
CA GLU A 636 10.45 -23.30 4.13
C GLU A 636 8.92 -23.25 4.06
N ARG A 637 8.35 -22.22 3.44
CA ARG A 637 6.90 -22.17 3.15
C ARG A 637 6.46 -23.31 2.24
N MET A 638 7.22 -23.56 1.17
CA MET A 638 6.93 -24.65 0.25
C MET A 638 7.05 -26.01 0.95
N ARG A 639 8.09 -26.21 1.77
CA ARG A 639 8.27 -27.39 2.63
C ARG A 639 7.03 -27.60 3.47
N ASN A 640 6.66 -26.62 4.29
CA ASN A 640 5.55 -26.76 5.22
C ASN A 640 4.21 -26.95 4.51
N ALA A 641 3.95 -26.22 3.42
CA ALA A 641 2.74 -26.43 2.62
C ALA A 641 2.65 -27.85 2.03
N ILE A 642 3.76 -28.39 1.50
CA ILE A 642 3.79 -29.77 0.98
C ILE A 642 3.59 -30.76 2.12
N MET A 643 4.29 -30.59 3.25
CA MET A 643 4.24 -31.53 4.36
C MET A 643 2.85 -31.66 4.99
N HIS A 644 2.05 -30.58 4.99
CA HIS A 644 0.66 -30.56 5.48
C HIS A 644 -0.36 -30.94 4.40
N THR A 645 0.05 -31.12 3.14
CA THR A 645 -0.85 -31.56 2.08
C THR A 645 -1.29 -33.00 2.33
N ASN A 646 -2.61 -33.21 2.40
CA ASN A 646 -3.20 -34.55 2.43
C ASN A 646 -3.15 -35.18 1.04
N VAL A 647 -2.59 -36.39 0.97
CA VAL A 647 -2.53 -37.17 -0.27
C VAL A 647 -3.35 -38.45 -0.14
N GLU A 648 -4.11 -38.72 -1.18
CA GLU A 648 -4.83 -39.99 -1.34
C GLU A 648 -4.06 -40.88 -2.32
N PHE A 649 -4.00 -42.17 -2.03
CA PHE A 649 -3.34 -43.14 -2.89
C PHE A 649 -4.32 -44.16 -3.46
N ILE A 650 -4.05 -44.63 -4.67
CA ILE A 650 -4.60 -45.88 -5.20
C ILE A 650 -3.47 -46.88 -5.47
N CYS A 651 -3.66 -48.13 -5.03
CA CYS A 651 -2.74 -49.21 -5.35
C CYS A 651 -2.98 -49.71 -6.78
N MET A 652 -1.96 -49.66 -7.62
CA MET A 652 -2.02 -50.14 -9.01
C MET A 652 -2.05 -51.68 -9.12
N GLU A 653 -1.83 -52.38 -8.01
CA GLU A 653 -1.82 -53.85 -7.94
C GLU A 653 -3.16 -54.42 -7.46
N CYS A 654 -3.71 -53.89 -6.36
CA CYS A 654 -4.94 -54.41 -5.76
C CYS A 654 -6.14 -53.47 -5.85
N GLY A 655 -5.99 -52.29 -6.45
CA GLY A 655 -7.08 -51.32 -6.67
C GLY A 655 -7.58 -50.61 -5.41
N ARG A 656 -7.03 -50.92 -4.22
CA ARG A 656 -7.46 -50.29 -2.97
C ARG A 656 -7.08 -48.81 -2.94
N LYS A 657 -8.09 -47.97 -2.67
CA LYS A 657 -7.91 -46.58 -2.27
C LYS A 657 -7.52 -46.53 -0.78
N GLN A 658 -6.58 -45.66 -0.44
CA GLN A 658 -6.21 -45.37 0.94
C GLN A 658 -6.86 -44.07 1.41
N GLU A 659 -7.08 -43.96 2.72
CA GLU A 659 -7.53 -42.72 3.34
C GLU A 659 -6.51 -41.59 3.10
N PRO A 660 -6.95 -40.32 3.07
CA PRO A 660 -6.05 -39.18 3.00
C PRO A 660 -5.08 -39.19 4.18
N ILE A 661 -3.79 -39.08 3.91
CA ILE A 661 -2.73 -38.98 4.93
C ILE A 661 -1.87 -37.75 4.59
N PRO A 662 -1.53 -36.90 5.57
CA PRO A 662 -0.63 -35.78 5.33
C PRO A 662 0.79 -36.27 5.02
N ILE A 663 1.49 -35.62 4.09
CA ILE A 663 2.81 -36.08 3.62
C ILE A 663 3.83 -36.21 4.75
N ARG A 664 3.73 -35.36 5.80
CA ARG A 664 4.60 -35.43 6.98
C ARG A 664 4.56 -36.78 7.70
N ASP A 665 3.38 -37.42 7.73
CA ASP A 665 3.13 -38.68 8.42
C ASP A 665 3.40 -39.91 7.53
N LEU A 666 3.76 -39.69 6.26
CA LEU A 666 4.09 -40.79 5.36
C LEU A 666 5.43 -41.44 5.72
N PRO A 667 5.49 -42.78 5.71
CA PRO A 667 6.76 -43.49 5.82
C PRO A 667 7.63 -43.20 4.60
N GLN A 668 8.96 -43.33 4.76
CA GLN A 668 9.93 -43.10 3.67
C GLN A 668 9.64 -43.92 2.41
N LYS A 669 9.10 -45.14 2.58
CA LYS A 669 8.61 -45.99 1.50
C LYS A 669 7.12 -46.31 1.77
N PRO A 670 6.18 -45.55 1.19
CA PRO A 670 4.76 -45.84 1.36
C PRO A 670 4.39 -47.15 0.64
N SER A 671 3.55 -47.95 1.29
CA SER A 671 3.09 -49.25 0.79
C SER A 671 1.61 -49.45 1.04
N CYS A 672 0.95 -50.21 0.17
CA CYS A 672 -0.41 -50.67 0.39
C CYS A 672 -0.48 -51.75 1.46
N SER A 673 -1.67 -51.94 2.05
CA SER A 673 -1.98 -53.09 2.91
C SER A 673 -1.79 -54.46 2.25
N CYS A 674 -1.70 -54.52 0.90
CA CYS A 674 -1.33 -55.75 0.18
C CYS A 674 0.20 -55.94 0.03
N GLY A 675 1.01 -55.03 0.58
CA GLY A 675 2.48 -55.03 0.47
C GLY A 675 3.05 -54.36 -0.78
N SER A 676 2.21 -53.97 -1.76
CA SER A 676 2.68 -53.31 -2.98
C SER A 676 3.08 -51.85 -2.72
N THR A 677 4.22 -51.42 -3.28
CA THR A 677 4.69 -50.02 -3.29
C THR A 677 4.31 -49.27 -4.57
N LEU A 678 3.57 -49.91 -5.48
CA LEU A 678 3.03 -49.27 -6.70
C LEU A 678 1.78 -48.45 -6.36
N LEU A 679 2.00 -47.31 -5.73
CA LEU A 679 0.96 -46.38 -5.29
C LEU A 679 0.94 -45.15 -6.20
N ALA A 680 -0.20 -44.85 -6.80
CA ALA A 680 -0.40 -43.61 -7.56
C ALA A 680 -1.12 -42.57 -6.68
N VAL A 681 -0.69 -41.31 -6.75
CA VAL A 681 -1.41 -40.18 -6.13
C VAL A 681 -2.73 -39.95 -6.87
N LEU A 682 -3.83 -39.85 -6.14
CA LEU A 682 -5.13 -39.46 -6.67
C LEU A 682 -5.33 -37.95 -6.52
N PRO A 683 -5.49 -37.19 -7.62
CA PRO A 683 -5.89 -35.79 -7.54
C PRO A 683 -7.32 -35.68 -7.01
N GLY A 684 -7.57 -34.87 -5.99
CA GLY A 684 -8.80 -34.82 -5.18
C GLY A 684 -10.14 -34.59 -5.93
N TYR A 685 -10.12 -34.31 -7.23
CA TYR A 685 -11.31 -34.14 -8.08
C TYR A 685 -11.61 -35.31 -9.02
N ARG A 686 -10.86 -36.43 -8.92
CA ARG A 686 -10.94 -37.50 -9.92
C ARG A 686 -11.29 -38.88 -9.35
N GLY A 687 -12.39 -38.97 -8.61
CA GLY A 687 -12.92 -40.24 -8.08
C GLY A 687 -13.18 -41.31 -9.15
N TYR A 688 -13.42 -40.90 -10.40
CA TYR A 688 -13.58 -41.81 -11.54
C TYR A 688 -12.31 -42.61 -11.89
N LEU A 689 -11.12 -42.14 -11.49
CA LEU A 689 -9.85 -42.85 -11.74
C LEU A 689 -9.79 -44.19 -11.00
N VAL A 690 -10.46 -44.30 -9.85
CA VAL A 690 -10.61 -45.57 -9.13
C VAL A 690 -11.36 -46.58 -10.00
N GLY A 691 -12.39 -46.14 -10.71
CA GLY A 691 -13.12 -46.94 -11.68
C GLY A 691 -12.24 -47.43 -12.82
N ILE A 692 -11.34 -46.60 -13.35
CA ILE A 692 -10.42 -46.97 -14.43
C ILE A 692 -9.43 -48.05 -13.98
N VAL A 693 -8.85 -47.93 -12.78
CA VAL A 693 -7.94 -48.95 -12.23
C VAL A 693 -8.69 -50.27 -12.01
N ASN A 694 -9.91 -50.22 -11.48
CA ASN A 694 -10.72 -51.43 -11.26
C ASN A 694 -11.12 -52.11 -12.58
N LYS A 695 -11.53 -51.35 -13.61
CA LYS A 695 -11.79 -51.88 -14.97
C LYS A 695 -10.59 -52.67 -15.50
N ARG A 696 -9.39 -52.12 -15.36
CA ARG A 696 -8.14 -52.80 -15.76
C ARG A 696 -7.90 -54.08 -14.96
N LEU A 697 -8.12 -54.07 -13.65
CA LEU A 697 -7.95 -55.26 -12.80
C LEU A 697 -8.97 -56.37 -13.13
N ASN A 698 -10.17 -55.99 -13.55
CA ASN A 698 -11.23 -56.90 -13.98
C ASN A 698 -11.09 -57.37 -15.45
N GLY A 699 -10.10 -56.87 -16.20
CA GLY A 699 -9.91 -57.20 -17.61
C GLY A 699 -10.92 -56.57 -18.58
N GLU A 700 -11.58 -55.48 -18.16
CA GLU A 700 -12.57 -54.76 -18.97
C GLU A 700 -11.89 -53.89 -20.04
N LYS A 701 -12.58 -53.63 -21.17
CA LYS A 701 -12.06 -52.75 -22.22
C LYS A 701 -12.06 -51.29 -21.75
N LEU A 702 -10.89 -50.65 -21.86
CA LEU A 702 -10.70 -49.23 -21.60
C LEU A 702 -10.88 -48.42 -22.89
N SER A 703 -11.43 -47.22 -22.78
CA SER A 703 -11.39 -46.25 -23.88
C SER A 703 -9.96 -45.75 -24.12
N GLU A 704 -9.73 -45.06 -25.24
CA GLU A 704 -8.42 -44.45 -25.54
C GLU A 704 -8.02 -43.42 -24.47
N ASP A 705 -8.97 -42.59 -24.02
CA ASP A 705 -8.75 -41.62 -22.94
C ASP A 705 -8.51 -42.29 -21.58
N GLU A 706 -9.25 -43.36 -21.25
CA GLU A 706 -9.03 -44.14 -20.03
C GLU A 706 -7.65 -44.80 -20.01
N SER A 707 -7.20 -45.29 -21.17
CA SER A 707 -5.87 -45.90 -21.32
C SER A 707 -4.75 -44.87 -21.13
N ARG A 708 -4.91 -43.64 -21.66
CA ARG A 708 -3.96 -42.54 -21.44
C ARG A 708 -3.89 -42.15 -19.96
N LEU A 709 -5.04 -41.99 -19.30
CA LEU A 709 -5.11 -41.65 -17.88
C LEU A 709 -4.50 -42.75 -16.99
N LEU A 710 -4.73 -44.02 -17.32
CA LEU A 710 -4.13 -45.16 -16.62
C LEU A 710 -2.61 -45.17 -16.79
N ALA A 711 -2.09 -44.85 -17.98
CA ALA A 711 -0.66 -44.74 -18.24
C ALA A 711 -0.02 -43.61 -17.42
N ASP A 712 -0.69 -42.47 -17.29
CA ASP A 712 -0.21 -41.36 -16.44
C ASP A 712 -0.22 -41.71 -14.95
N LEU A 713 -1.28 -42.38 -14.46
CA LEU A 713 -1.31 -42.93 -13.10
C LEU A 713 -0.21 -43.96 -12.86
N ARG A 714 0.10 -44.78 -13.87
CA ARG A 714 1.20 -45.73 -13.75
C ARG A 714 2.54 -45.01 -13.60
N ARG A 715 2.77 -43.95 -14.39
CA ARG A 715 4.00 -43.15 -14.30
C ARG A 715 4.15 -42.50 -12.93
N THR A 716 3.08 -41.99 -12.32
CA THR A 716 3.15 -41.44 -10.95
C THR A 716 3.47 -42.55 -9.93
N ALA A 717 2.90 -43.74 -10.09
CA ALA A 717 3.24 -44.89 -9.26
C ALA A 717 4.70 -45.34 -9.40
N ASP A 718 5.27 -45.29 -10.60
CA ASP A 718 6.67 -45.64 -10.82
C ASP A 718 7.63 -44.64 -10.14
N VAL A 719 7.27 -43.34 -10.10
CA VAL A 719 8.03 -42.32 -9.35
C VAL A 719 8.01 -42.63 -7.85
N ILE A 720 6.83 -42.93 -7.29
CA ILE A 720 6.68 -43.24 -5.86
C ILE A 720 7.37 -44.56 -5.51
N HIS A 721 7.27 -45.57 -6.37
CA HIS A 721 7.96 -46.85 -6.18
C HIS A 721 9.48 -46.67 -6.10
N SER A 722 10.04 -45.80 -6.94
CA SER A 722 11.49 -45.58 -7.05
C SER A 722 12.03 -44.64 -5.97
N TYR A 723 11.31 -43.56 -5.67
CA TYR A 723 11.80 -42.47 -4.80
C TYR A 723 11.03 -42.33 -3.48
N GLY A 724 10.05 -43.19 -3.21
CA GLY A 724 9.29 -43.22 -1.96
C GLY A 724 8.60 -41.89 -1.66
N ARG A 725 8.70 -41.45 -0.40
CA ARG A 725 8.16 -40.17 0.06
C ARG A 725 8.69 -38.97 -0.73
N ARG A 726 9.95 -38.99 -1.20
CA ARG A 726 10.50 -37.93 -2.05
C ARG A 726 9.78 -37.84 -3.40
N GLY A 727 9.34 -38.99 -3.93
CA GLY A 727 8.49 -39.07 -5.11
C GLY A 727 7.13 -38.42 -4.88
N VAL A 728 6.51 -38.66 -3.72
CA VAL A 728 5.25 -38.02 -3.32
C VAL A 728 5.42 -36.50 -3.19
N ILE A 729 6.47 -36.04 -2.50
CA ILE A 729 6.81 -34.61 -2.35
C ILE A 729 6.89 -33.94 -3.72
N ALA A 730 7.65 -34.50 -4.66
CA ALA A 730 7.82 -33.91 -5.99
C ALA A 730 6.51 -33.83 -6.78
N LEU A 731 5.66 -34.87 -6.71
CA LEU A 731 4.37 -34.92 -7.41
C LEU A 731 3.30 -34.01 -6.79
N SER A 732 3.46 -33.62 -5.53
CA SER A 732 2.56 -32.67 -4.84
C SER A 732 2.86 -31.21 -5.17
N VAL A 733 3.96 -30.93 -5.89
CA VAL A 733 4.28 -29.58 -6.35
C VAL A 733 3.49 -29.26 -7.61
N TYR A 734 2.76 -28.15 -7.56
CA TYR A 734 1.98 -27.66 -8.70
C TYR A 734 2.82 -27.54 -9.98
N GLY A 735 2.30 -28.08 -11.09
CA GLY A 735 2.97 -28.05 -12.39
C GLY A 735 4.02 -29.14 -12.62
N ILE A 736 4.31 -29.97 -11.61
CA ILE A 736 5.30 -31.05 -11.71
C ILE A 736 4.61 -32.38 -12.03
N GLY A 737 4.64 -32.76 -13.31
CA GLY A 737 4.22 -34.09 -13.76
C GLY A 737 5.28 -35.17 -13.48
N PRO A 738 4.94 -36.46 -13.69
CA PRO A 738 5.83 -37.58 -13.37
C PRO A 738 7.17 -37.55 -14.13
N GLN A 739 7.18 -37.07 -15.38
CA GLN A 739 8.43 -36.93 -16.15
C GLN A 739 9.35 -35.86 -15.57
N THR A 740 8.79 -34.70 -15.21
CA THR A 740 9.54 -33.60 -14.57
C THR A 740 10.04 -34.02 -13.19
N ALA A 741 9.21 -34.70 -12.40
CA ALA A 741 9.59 -35.24 -11.10
C ALA A 741 10.77 -36.20 -11.21
N LEU A 742 10.73 -37.16 -12.15
CA LEU A 742 11.83 -38.09 -12.41
C LEU A 742 13.14 -37.39 -12.77
N ARG A 743 13.08 -36.37 -13.65
CA ARG A 743 14.25 -35.58 -14.06
C ARG A 743 14.87 -34.81 -12.90
N ILE A 744 14.05 -34.32 -11.98
CA ILE A 744 14.54 -33.59 -10.80
C ILE A 744 15.13 -34.58 -9.80
N LEU A 745 14.37 -35.61 -9.43
CA LEU A 745 14.75 -36.61 -8.42
C LEU A 745 15.97 -37.45 -8.81
N SER A 746 16.33 -37.52 -10.10
CA SER A 746 17.55 -38.19 -10.56
C SER A 746 18.82 -37.38 -10.34
N LYS A 747 18.72 -36.07 -10.04
CA LYS A 747 19.86 -35.26 -9.61
C LYS A 747 20.33 -35.73 -8.22
N MET A 748 21.62 -35.55 -7.93
CA MET A 748 22.11 -35.78 -6.56
C MET A 748 21.69 -34.61 -5.66
N HIS A 749 20.95 -34.91 -4.60
CA HIS A 749 20.60 -33.97 -3.53
C HIS A 749 21.20 -34.46 -2.22
N TYR A 750 22.01 -33.64 -1.57
CA TYR A 750 22.62 -33.93 -0.27
C TYR A 750 21.71 -33.53 0.90
N SER A 751 20.70 -32.71 0.63
CA SER A 751 19.68 -32.30 1.60
C SER A 751 18.28 -32.25 0.95
N GLU A 752 17.25 -32.27 1.78
CA GLU A 752 15.87 -32.07 1.29
C GLU A 752 15.65 -30.63 0.80
N ASP A 753 16.40 -29.65 1.33
CA ASP A 753 16.34 -28.26 0.87
C ASP A 753 16.82 -28.11 -0.58
N GLU A 754 17.88 -28.82 -0.97
CA GLU A 754 18.35 -28.84 -2.36
C GLU A 754 17.27 -29.38 -3.31
N LEU A 755 16.58 -30.45 -2.91
CA LEU A 755 15.45 -30.98 -3.67
C LEU A 755 14.32 -29.95 -3.79
N LEU A 756 13.95 -29.29 -2.69
CA LEU A 756 12.88 -28.30 -2.68
C LEU A 756 13.21 -27.07 -3.54
N ARG A 757 14.48 -26.63 -3.57
CA ARG A 757 14.93 -25.55 -4.48
C ARG A 757 14.78 -25.94 -5.95
N ASP A 758 15.21 -27.14 -6.33
CA ASP A 758 15.03 -27.65 -7.70
C ASP A 758 13.54 -27.77 -8.08
N LEU A 759 12.69 -28.20 -7.14
CA LEU A 759 11.25 -28.27 -7.35
C LEU A 759 10.62 -26.87 -7.50
N LEU A 760 11.08 -25.89 -6.72
CA LEU A 760 10.65 -24.49 -6.84
C LEU A 760 11.02 -23.92 -8.21
N GLU A 761 12.25 -24.15 -8.68
CA GLU A 761 12.69 -23.74 -10.02
C GLU A 761 11.79 -24.33 -11.11
N ALA A 762 11.50 -25.64 -11.04
CA ALA A 762 10.64 -26.30 -12.01
C ALA A 762 9.19 -25.80 -11.98
N LYS A 763 8.64 -25.51 -10.80
CA LYS A 763 7.32 -24.89 -10.64
C LYS A 763 7.26 -23.52 -11.31
N LEU A 764 8.28 -22.68 -11.11
CA LEU A 764 8.36 -21.36 -11.72
C LEU A 764 8.47 -21.44 -13.25
N GLN A 765 9.26 -22.39 -13.76
CA GLN A 765 9.36 -22.63 -15.21
C GLN A 765 8.00 -23.01 -15.81
N TYR A 766 7.25 -23.90 -15.15
CA TYR A 766 5.92 -24.30 -15.59
C TYR A 766 4.95 -23.11 -15.65
N ILE A 767 4.90 -22.29 -14.59
CA ILE A 767 4.03 -21.10 -14.52
C ILE A 767 4.32 -20.14 -15.68
N ARG A 768 5.60 -19.92 -16.00
CA ARG A 768 6.02 -19.06 -17.13
C ARG A 768 5.59 -19.59 -18.48
N THR A 769 5.71 -20.90 -18.70
CA THR A 769 5.46 -21.47 -20.02
C THR A 769 3.97 -21.77 -20.27
N LYS A 770 3.18 -21.99 -19.21
CA LYS A 770 1.76 -22.38 -19.28
C LYS A 770 0.89 -21.47 -20.18
N PRO A 771 1.01 -20.13 -20.16
CA PRO A 771 0.23 -19.25 -21.04
C PRO A 771 0.48 -19.52 -22.54
N TYR A 772 1.65 -20.01 -22.90
CA TYR A 772 2.06 -20.27 -24.29
C TYR A 772 1.70 -21.68 -24.78
N TRP A 773 1.15 -22.54 -23.92
CA TRP A 773 0.78 -23.91 -24.27
C TRP A 773 -0.63 -24.01 -24.89
N LYS A 774 -1.34 -22.87 -25.00
CA LYS A 774 -2.61 -22.73 -25.73
C LYS A 774 -2.43 -21.97 -27.05
N THR A 775 -1.42 -22.38 -27.82
CA THR A 775 -1.31 -22.05 -29.26
C THR A 775 -1.30 -23.33 -30.06
#